data_AF-A0A0K8RUU9-F1
#
_entry.id   AF-A0A0K8RUU9-F1
#
_cell.length_a   1.000
_cell.length_b   1.000
_cell.length_c   1.000
_cell.angle_alpha   90.00
_cell.angle_beta   90.00
_cell.angle_gamma   90.00
#
_symmetry.space_group_name_H-M   'P 1'
#
loop_
_entity.id
_entity.type
_entity.pdbx_description
1 polymer ?
#
loop_
_entity_poly.entity_id
_entity_poly.type
_entity_poly.pdbx_seq_one_letter_code
_entity_poly.pdbx_strand_id
1 'polypeptide(L)'
;MNRQKATYDEQFINFDQFGTDIHAEIEKLFQKTFLYTKPANNEWQLPDPSQVFTSNHEAFSSLEALKDSLNEVKNKLSDKQLDEWHQHTSFTNKAGKVIAHVKKLVNAELCTQAWCKFHEVVCSFPLLPSDALQNGELNSVHLCEAPGAFIASLNHYLKSHRIPCDWNWVANTLNPYHEANNTLMMIMDDRLIANTLPWWYFGPENTGDVTSLNHFTGLQHFISNMATVHLVTSDGSFDCQGNPGEQETLVSPLHYCETVTALMTLGHGGSFVLKMFTLFEHSSVNLLFLLNCSFEEVHVFKPATSKAGNSEVYVVCLRYLGREAIHFVLSKMLQNFGSELVTKALFPQHLIPESFLKVHEECCLFFHKHQTETISENLRLFDYMDEAEQARLNALRDCCVKYFLQRFQLKPISRNNWLVKKPHAGYSMNSKWFGQRNKYFCTYNERKLLESLSWEDKIVKGCLNQWIDEHVLGNVGKGCVLEGAPGNLDCRLWYTLEGQQLPSVKFSPFCDGEVLKSLNEAIEKSLVGQTINGDLTRTTYAECRFCCVLTASSVLSELSELMEYCEYIPDNNCTSQRKKCLVLGFPLFYDEESKPGLEVKNVESASLLTFSCSLLHDGEPKYQLHFLECLLGAFPQLQKGDALVLPVLSCLTRFMAGLVFILQNCFQHVSFACSTSSQPLRTNAVLLCAGYQGLPDSVFQYLQQLNKLMRTLLDSKSPQQVLQFVPMENLLKGLLMEFLWDLNTAIAKRQLHLIVQIEQQNMT
;
A
#
# COMPACT_ATOMS: atom_id res chain seq x y z
N MET A 1 -7.95 -44.47 0.64
CA MET A 1 -7.94 -44.62 -0.83
C MET A 1 -7.10 -43.51 -1.43
N ASN A 2 -5.93 -43.88 -1.94
CA ASN A 2 -4.94 -43.01 -2.55
C ASN A 2 -5.53 -42.33 -3.80
N ARG A 3 -5.73 -41.01 -3.76
CA ARG A 3 -5.83 -40.21 -4.98
C ARG A 3 -4.41 -39.98 -5.48
N GLN A 4 -3.98 -40.83 -6.42
CA GLN A 4 -2.79 -40.59 -7.24
C GLN A 4 -2.87 -39.17 -7.81
N LYS A 5 -1.90 -38.32 -7.45
CA LYS A 5 -1.59 -37.10 -8.18
C LYS A 5 -1.25 -37.51 -9.61
N ALA A 6 -2.06 -37.06 -10.57
CA ALA A 6 -1.72 -37.16 -11.98
C ALA A 6 -0.34 -36.53 -12.18
N THR A 7 0.60 -37.36 -12.62
CA THR A 7 1.90 -36.95 -13.14
C THR A 7 1.69 -36.02 -14.31
N TYR A 8 2.55 -35.00 -14.40
CA TYR A 8 2.59 -33.99 -15.45
C TYR A 8 2.81 -34.70 -16.79
N ASP A 9 1.72 -34.98 -17.52
CA ASP A 9 1.83 -35.28 -18.94
C ASP A 9 2.31 -33.98 -19.60
N GLU A 10 3.48 -34.03 -20.22
CA GLU A 10 3.87 -33.10 -21.27
C GLU A 10 2.81 -33.18 -22.37
N GLN A 11 1.70 -32.47 -22.20
CA GLN A 11 0.88 -32.08 -23.32
C GLN A 11 1.79 -31.26 -24.21
N PHE A 12 2.35 -31.89 -25.24
CA PHE A 12 2.91 -31.22 -26.40
C PHE A 12 1.91 -30.12 -26.76
N ILE A 13 2.29 -28.88 -26.48
CA ILE A 13 1.43 -27.73 -26.72
C ILE A 13 1.37 -27.62 -28.24
N ASN A 14 0.35 -28.26 -28.82
CA ASN A 14 0.20 -28.33 -30.27
C ASN A 14 -0.23 -26.95 -30.78
N PHE A 15 0.66 -26.32 -31.55
CA PHE A 15 0.46 -25.03 -32.22
C PHE A 15 -0.21 -25.16 -33.58
N ASP A 16 -0.24 -26.34 -34.17
CA ASP A 16 -0.88 -26.63 -35.47
C ASP A 16 -2.40 -26.42 -35.45
N GLN A 17 -2.95 -26.16 -34.25
CA GLN A 17 -4.37 -25.85 -34.03
C GLN A 17 -4.75 -24.41 -34.40
N PHE A 18 -3.79 -23.51 -34.63
CA PHE A 18 -4.07 -22.11 -34.98
C PHE A 18 -3.55 -21.76 -36.37
N GLY A 19 -4.25 -20.87 -37.07
CA GLY A 19 -3.83 -20.33 -38.36
C GLY A 19 -2.48 -19.62 -38.29
N THR A 20 -1.74 -19.61 -39.39
CA THR A 20 -0.43 -18.95 -39.51
C THR A 20 -0.49 -17.44 -39.25
N ASP A 21 -1.62 -16.83 -39.58
CA ASP A 21 -1.89 -15.40 -39.34
C ASP A 21 -2.04 -15.09 -37.84
N ILE A 22 -2.70 -15.96 -37.08
CA ILE A 22 -2.83 -15.85 -35.61
C ILE A 22 -1.46 -15.94 -34.96
N HIS A 23 -0.63 -16.90 -35.40
CA HIS A 23 0.74 -17.05 -34.91
C HIS A 23 1.60 -15.81 -35.15
N ALA A 24 1.61 -15.30 -36.38
CA ALA A 24 2.37 -14.10 -36.72
C ALA A 24 1.93 -12.88 -35.90
N GLU A 25 0.63 -12.74 -35.64
CA GLU A 25 0.09 -11.65 -34.83
C GLU A 25 0.49 -11.77 -33.35
N ILE A 26 0.50 -12.98 -32.79
CA ILE A 26 0.98 -13.22 -31.42
C ILE A 26 2.50 -13.05 -31.34
N GLU A 27 3.26 -13.53 -32.30
CA GLU A 27 4.71 -13.31 -32.32
C GLU A 27 5.04 -11.81 -32.34
N LYS A 28 4.35 -11.02 -33.19
CA LYS A 28 4.48 -9.55 -33.21
C LYS A 28 4.17 -8.93 -31.84
N LEU A 29 3.21 -9.46 -31.09
CA LEU A 29 2.88 -8.99 -29.74
C LEU A 29 4.06 -9.12 -28.75
N PHE A 30 4.95 -10.10 -28.93
CA PHE A 30 6.12 -10.31 -28.07
C PHE A 30 7.41 -9.64 -28.58
N GLN A 31 7.36 -8.98 -29.74
CA GLN A 31 8.51 -8.31 -30.38
C GLN A 31 8.55 -6.79 -30.16
N LYS A 32 7.77 -6.26 -29.21
CA LYS A 32 7.73 -4.82 -28.90
C LYS A 32 8.96 -4.39 -28.07
N THR A 33 10.12 -4.42 -28.70
CA THR A 33 11.42 -4.05 -28.12
C THR A 33 12.12 -3.07 -29.05
N PHE A 34 12.74 -2.04 -28.48
CA PHE A 34 13.57 -1.08 -29.19
C PHE A 34 14.95 -1.01 -28.52
N LEU A 35 16.03 -1.12 -29.30
CA LEU A 35 17.41 -1.01 -28.81
C LEU A 35 17.98 0.35 -29.23
N TYR A 36 18.54 1.11 -28.29
CA TYR A 36 19.31 2.31 -28.61
C TYR A 36 20.64 1.92 -29.26
N THR A 37 20.78 2.17 -30.56
CA THR A 37 22.01 1.92 -31.31
C THR A 37 22.96 3.11 -31.16
N LYS A 38 24.03 2.94 -30.36
CA LYS A 38 25.04 3.99 -30.17
C LYS A 38 25.90 4.15 -31.42
N PRO A 39 26.27 5.38 -31.80
CA PRO A 39 27.10 5.60 -32.97
C PRO A 39 28.56 5.16 -32.70
N ALA A 40 29.22 4.61 -33.71
CA ALA A 40 30.58 4.06 -33.58
C ALA A 40 31.66 5.11 -33.26
N ASN A 41 31.34 6.39 -33.42
CA ASN A 41 32.23 7.52 -33.15
C ASN A 41 32.24 7.94 -31.67
N ASN A 42 31.53 7.24 -30.77
CA ASN A 42 31.38 7.59 -29.36
C ASN A 42 30.92 9.04 -29.14
N GLU A 43 30.02 9.55 -29.98
CA GLU A 43 29.45 10.90 -29.86
C GLU A 43 28.61 11.07 -28.59
N TRP A 44 27.96 10.00 -28.12
CA TRP A 44 27.11 10.05 -26.94
C TRP A 44 27.98 10.05 -25.68
N GLN A 45 28.32 11.25 -25.22
CA GLN A 45 29.11 11.47 -24.01
C GLN A 45 28.38 12.45 -23.09
N LEU A 46 28.61 12.29 -21.79
CA LEU A 46 28.03 13.19 -20.80
C LEU A 46 28.61 14.61 -20.97
N PRO A 47 27.76 15.65 -20.93
CA PRO A 47 28.20 17.04 -20.95
C PRO A 47 29.06 17.40 -19.74
N ASP A 48 29.73 18.55 -19.80
CA ASP A 48 30.49 19.07 -18.66
C ASP A 48 29.58 19.19 -17.42
N PRO A 49 30.00 18.66 -16.25
CA PRO A 49 29.23 18.72 -15.00
C PRO A 49 28.83 20.15 -14.57
N SER A 50 29.51 21.19 -15.05
CA SER A 50 29.14 22.59 -14.81
C SER A 50 27.84 23.00 -15.52
N GLN A 51 27.40 22.24 -16.52
CA GLN A 51 26.18 22.49 -17.30
C GLN A 51 24.96 21.76 -16.74
N VAL A 52 25.15 20.90 -15.74
CA VAL A 52 24.07 20.10 -15.14
C VAL A 52 23.15 21.01 -14.30
N PHE A 53 21.84 20.95 -14.54
CA PHE A 53 20.82 21.81 -13.89
C PHE A 53 20.92 23.33 -14.14
N THR A 54 21.54 23.76 -15.25
CA THR A 54 21.68 25.20 -15.57
C THR A 54 20.49 25.79 -16.33
N SER A 55 19.68 24.97 -17.00
CA SER A 55 18.54 25.41 -17.81
C SER A 55 17.20 24.89 -17.28
N ASN A 56 16.11 25.54 -17.71
CA ASN A 56 14.78 24.98 -17.53
C ASN A 56 14.54 23.83 -18.52
N HIS A 57 13.44 23.11 -18.33
CA HIS A 57 12.97 22.16 -19.34
C HIS A 57 12.51 22.90 -20.59
N GLU A 58 12.83 22.34 -21.76
CA GLU A 58 12.48 22.87 -23.07
C GLU A 58 11.89 21.72 -23.90
N ALA A 59 10.77 21.98 -24.56
CA ALA A 59 10.08 20.97 -25.35
C ALA A 59 10.84 20.69 -26.66
N PHE A 60 10.79 19.44 -27.12
CA PHE A 60 11.21 19.08 -28.47
C PHE A 60 9.97 19.06 -29.35
N SER A 61 9.93 19.90 -30.39
CA SER A 61 8.73 20.10 -31.22
C SER A 61 8.20 18.81 -31.85
N SER A 62 9.09 17.90 -32.24
CA SER A 62 8.76 16.57 -32.76
C SER A 62 8.07 15.68 -31.71
N LEU A 63 8.57 15.68 -30.47
CA LEU A 63 8.02 14.89 -29.37
C LEU A 63 6.72 15.49 -28.82
N GLU A 64 6.61 16.82 -28.80
CA GLU A 64 5.38 17.53 -28.43
C GLU A 64 4.24 17.20 -29.40
N ALA A 65 4.51 17.17 -30.70
CA ALA A 65 3.54 16.71 -31.70
C ALA A 65 3.09 15.26 -31.48
N LEU A 66 3.99 14.37 -31.04
CA LEU A 66 3.63 12.99 -30.67
C LEU A 66 2.78 12.94 -29.39
N LYS A 67 3.08 13.78 -28.40
CA LYS A 67 2.30 13.92 -27.17
C LYS A 67 0.88 14.35 -27.49
N ASP A 68 0.72 15.41 -28.27
CA ASP A 68 -0.59 15.95 -28.68
C ASP A 68 -1.39 14.90 -29.45
N SER A 69 -0.78 14.28 -30.47
CA SER A 69 -1.41 13.22 -31.24
C SER A 69 -1.89 12.05 -30.39
N LEU A 70 -1.08 11.60 -29.42
CA LEU A 70 -1.48 10.50 -28.53
C LEU A 70 -2.60 10.92 -27.57
N ASN A 71 -2.54 12.14 -27.04
CA ASN A 71 -3.55 12.67 -26.14
C ASN A 71 -4.90 12.86 -26.86
N GLU A 72 -4.91 13.28 -28.12
CA GLU A 72 -6.12 13.30 -28.96
C GLU A 72 -6.78 11.91 -29.04
N VAL A 73 -5.99 10.86 -29.22
CA VAL A 73 -6.50 9.48 -29.28
C VAL A 73 -7.00 9.01 -27.91
N LYS A 74 -6.27 9.30 -26.82
CA LYS A 74 -6.68 8.98 -25.45
C LYS A 74 -7.96 9.71 -25.04
N ASN A 75 -8.14 10.96 -25.46
CA ASN A 75 -9.31 11.77 -25.11
C ASN A 75 -10.62 11.19 -25.67
N LYS A 76 -10.57 10.35 -26.71
CA LYS A 76 -11.75 9.60 -27.20
C LYS A 76 -12.29 8.59 -26.19
N LEU A 77 -11.55 8.32 -25.11
CA LEU A 77 -11.94 7.40 -24.03
C LEU A 77 -12.64 8.10 -22.87
N SER A 78 -12.63 9.43 -22.79
CA SER A 78 -13.06 10.21 -21.62
C SER A 78 -14.53 10.03 -21.26
N ASP A 79 -15.38 9.76 -22.25
CA ASP A 79 -16.83 9.56 -22.09
C ASP A 79 -17.24 8.09 -21.93
N LYS A 80 -16.29 7.14 -21.95
CA LYS A 80 -16.63 5.72 -21.82
C LYS A 80 -16.87 5.37 -20.34
N GLN A 81 -17.91 4.59 -20.09
CA GLN A 81 -18.15 4.02 -18.75
C GLN A 81 -16.99 3.10 -18.39
N LEU A 82 -16.37 3.33 -17.23
CA LEU A 82 -15.11 2.69 -16.87
C LEU A 82 -15.22 1.17 -16.82
N ASP A 83 -16.29 0.64 -16.21
CA ASP A 83 -16.47 -0.80 -16.05
C ASP A 83 -16.70 -1.51 -17.37
N GLU A 84 -17.57 -0.97 -18.21
CA GLU A 84 -17.85 -1.53 -19.54
C GLU A 84 -16.59 -1.48 -20.40
N TRP A 85 -15.87 -0.35 -20.40
CA TRP A 85 -14.61 -0.22 -21.10
C TRP A 85 -13.52 -1.15 -20.55
N HIS A 86 -13.44 -1.33 -19.23
CA HIS A 86 -12.50 -2.25 -18.61
C HIS A 86 -12.84 -3.72 -18.91
N GLN A 87 -14.11 -4.10 -18.89
CA GLN A 87 -14.56 -5.43 -19.28
C GLN A 87 -14.22 -5.70 -20.75
N HIS A 88 -14.53 -4.74 -21.63
CA HIS A 88 -14.20 -4.80 -23.05
C HIS A 88 -12.71 -4.94 -23.29
N THR A 89 -11.90 -4.02 -22.78
CA THR A 89 -10.44 -4.05 -22.95
C THR A 89 -9.78 -5.26 -22.29
N SER A 90 -10.40 -5.83 -21.25
CA SER A 90 -9.96 -7.10 -20.66
C SER A 90 -10.27 -8.29 -21.57
N PHE A 91 -11.37 -8.24 -22.31
CA PHE A 91 -11.77 -9.24 -23.30
C PHE A 91 -10.94 -9.15 -24.60
N THR A 92 -10.70 -7.95 -25.12
CA THR A 92 -9.90 -7.76 -26.34
C THR A 92 -8.39 -7.90 -26.12
N ASN A 93 -7.91 -7.83 -24.87
CA ASN A 93 -6.50 -8.04 -24.56
C ASN A 93 -6.06 -9.46 -24.96
N LYS A 94 -5.23 -9.57 -26.00
CA LYS A 94 -4.69 -10.84 -26.50
C LYS A 94 -3.94 -11.65 -25.44
N ALA A 95 -3.30 -11.00 -24.46
CA ALA A 95 -2.63 -11.67 -23.34
C ALA A 95 -3.54 -11.90 -22.12
N GLY A 96 -4.83 -11.54 -22.19
CA GLY A 96 -5.74 -11.52 -21.04
C GLY A 96 -5.99 -12.88 -20.38
N LYS A 97 -5.72 -13.99 -21.07
CA LYS A 97 -5.82 -15.36 -20.51
C LYS A 97 -4.52 -15.84 -19.83
N VAL A 98 -3.37 -15.20 -20.07
CA VAL A 98 -2.04 -15.67 -19.63
C VAL A 98 -1.96 -15.84 -18.12
N ILE A 99 -2.30 -14.80 -17.35
CA ILE A 99 -2.14 -14.77 -15.88
C ILE A 99 -2.90 -15.94 -15.22
N ALA A 100 -4.15 -16.16 -15.62
CA ALA A 100 -4.99 -17.23 -15.08
C ALA A 100 -4.38 -18.62 -15.33
N HIS A 101 -3.79 -18.83 -16.51
CA HIS A 101 -3.13 -20.08 -16.87
C HIS A 101 -1.79 -20.25 -16.14
N VAL A 102 -0.97 -19.21 -16.06
CA VAL A 102 0.31 -19.26 -15.32
C VAL A 102 0.07 -19.60 -13.86
N LYS A 103 -0.91 -18.94 -13.22
CA LYS A 103 -1.30 -19.22 -11.82
C LYS A 103 -1.72 -20.67 -11.61
N LYS A 104 -2.46 -21.25 -12.56
CA LYS A 104 -2.97 -22.62 -12.48
C LYS A 104 -1.89 -23.67 -12.78
N LEU A 105 -1.10 -23.46 -13.83
CA LEU A 105 -0.19 -24.47 -14.38
C LEU A 105 1.19 -24.46 -13.73
N VAL A 106 1.69 -23.28 -13.39
CA VAL A 106 3.08 -23.08 -12.98
C VAL A 106 3.20 -22.90 -11.46
N ASN A 107 2.07 -22.81 -10.74
CA ASN A 107 2.04 -22.61 -9.29
C ASN A 107 2.92 -21.42 -8.85
N ALA A 108 2.83 -20.32 -9.59
CA ALA A 108 3.58 -19.09 -9.34
C ALA A 108 3.03 -18.36 -8.09
N GLU A 109 3.93 -18.02 -7.17
CA GLU A 109 3.65 -17.20 -5.99
C GLU A 109 3.37 -15.75 -6.41
N LEU A 110 2.36 -15.11 -5.79
CA LEU A 110 1.97 -13.73 -6.08
C LEU A 110 1.86 -13.43 -7.60
N CYS A 111 1.26 -14.37 -8.36
CA CYS A 111 1.11 -14.27 -9.81
C CYS A 111 0.12 -13.16 -10.23
N THR A 112 0.60 -11.91 -10.26
CA THR A 112 -0.11 -10.71 -10.73
C THR A 112 0.25 -10.40 -12.20
N GLN A 113 -0.31 -9.33 -12.76
CA GLN A 113 0.11 -8.84 -14.08
C GLN A 113 1.58 -8.38 -14.05
N ALA A 114 2.01 -7.68 -12.99
CA ALA A 114 3.40 -7.25 -12.82
C ALA A 114 4.38 -8.44 -12.77
N TRP A 115 3.98 -9.55 -12.14
CA TRP A 115 4.75 -10.80 -12.15
C TRP A 115 5.03 -11.28 -13.57
N CYS A 116 4.00 -11.33 -14.43
CA CYS A 116 4.15 -11.77 -15.82
C CYS A 116 5.00 -10.79 -16.63
N LYS A 117 4.80 -9.48 -16.46
CA LYS A 117 5.60 -8.46 -17.14
C LYS A 117 7.08 -8.65 -16.86
N PHE A 118 7.47 -8.74 -15.58
CA PHE A 118 8.86 -8.96 -15.20
C PHE A 118 9.38 -10.33 -15.63
N HIS A 119 8.52 -11.36 -15.63
CA HIS A 119 8.92 -12.66 -16.15
C HIS A 119 9.28 -12.61 -17.64
N GLU A 120 8.58 -11.79 -18.43
CA GLU A 120 8.99 -11.52 -19.82
C GLU A 120 10.33 -10.80 -19.88
N VAL A 121 10.59 -9.83 -19.00
CA VAL A 121 11.88 -9.10 -18.96
C VAL A 121 13.04 -10.05 -18.63
N VAL A 122 12.97 -10.76 -17.51
CA VAL A 122 14.08 -11.63 -17.05
C VAL A 122 14.37 -12.80 -18.01
N CYS A 123 13.37 -13.25 -18.76
CA CYS A 123 13.56 -14.28 -19.77
C CYS A 123 14.00 -13.74 -21.14
N SER A 124 13.78 -12.46 -21.44
CA SER A 124 14.14 -11.86 -22.73
C SER A 124 15.49 -11.16 -22.73
N PHE A 125 15.98 -10.76 -21.55
CA PHE A 125 17.25 -10.04 -21.39
C PHE A 125 18.16 -10.75 -20.39
N PRO A 126 19.49 -10.75 -20.62
CA PRO A 126 20.46 -11.33 -19.69
C PRO A 126 20.68 -10.40 -18.48
N LEU A 127 19.66 -10.26 -17.62
CA LEU A 127 19.69 -9.33 -16.48
C LEU A 127 20.75 -9.71 -15.44
N LEU A 128 21.03 -11.00 -15.29
CA LEU A 128 21.91 -11.53 -14.24
C LEU A 128 23.35 -11.60 -14.79
N PRO A 129 24.31 -10.85 -14.23
CA PRO A 129 25.70 -10.88 -14.69
C PRO A 129 26.31 -12.28 -14.54
N SER A 130 27.05 -12.73 -15.55
CA SER A 130 27.71 -14.05 -15.55
C SER A 130 28.62 -14.27 -14.33
N ASP A 131 29.31 -13.23 -13.89
CA ASP A 131 30.23 -13.29 -12.75
C ASP A 131 29.48 -13.57 -11.43
N ALA A 132 28.29 -12.98 -11.25
CA ALA A 132 27.43 -13.25 -10.09
C ALA A 132 27.01 -14.72 -10.05
N LEU A 133 26.66 -15.27 -11.22
CA LEU A 133 26.26 -16.67 -11.35
C LEU A 133 27.44 -17.64 -11.12
N GLN A 134 28.66 -17.26 -11.52
CA GLN A 134 29.88 -18.04 -11.29
C GLN A 134 30.31 -18.02 -9.83
N ASN A 135 30.23 -16.86 -9.18
CA ASN A 135 30.57 -16.70 -7.77
C ASN A 135 29.53 -17.33 -6.83
N GLY A 136 28.32 -17.59 -7.33
CA GLY A 136 27.24 -18.21 -6.57
C GLY A 136 26.53 -17.26 -5.61
N GLU A 137 26.78 -15.95 -5.68
CA GLU A 137 26.12 -14.92 -4.86
C GLU A 137 25.37 -13.94 -5.77
N LEU A 138 24.06 -13.81 -5.56
CA LEU A 138 23.22 -12.87 -6.29
C LEU A 138 22.58 -11.90 -5.30
N ASN A 139 22.68 -10.61 -5.59
CA ASN A 139 22.15 -9.54 -4.74
C ASN A 139 21.29 -8.62 -5.59
N SER A 140 20.04 -8.40 -5.19
CA SER A 140 19.12 -7.50 -5.90
C SER A 140 18.46 -6.47 -4.97
N VAL A 141 18.20 -5.29 -5.52
CA VAL A 141 17.45 -4.22 -4.84
C VAL A 141 16.21 -3.88 -5.66
N HIS A 142 15.04 -3.86 -5.02
CA HIS A 142 13.76 -3.63 -5.67
C HIS A 142 13.09 -2.37 -5.11
N LEU A 143 13.02 -1.32 -5.91
CA LEU A 143 12.45 -0.02 -5.54
C LEU A 143 10.97 0.05 -5.91
N CYS A 144 10.16 0.63 -5.03
CA CYS A 144 8.72 0.81 -5.22
C CYS A 144 7.97 -0.49 -5.61
N GLU A 145 8.32 -1.58 -4.94
CA GLU A 145 8.07 -2.95 -5.42
C GLU A 145 6.72 -3.56 -4.99
N ALA A 146 5.95 -2.88 -4.14
CA ALA A 146 4.70 -3.42 -3.60
C ALA A 146 3.76 -3.94 -4.73
N PRO A 147 3.14 -5.12 -4.56
CA PRO A 147 3.17 -6.00 -3.39
C PRO A 147 4.38 -6.94 -3.30
N GLY A 148 5.31 -6.94 -4.26
CA GLY A 148 6.44 -7.89 -4.34
C GLY A 148 6.46 -8.79 -5.57
N ALA A 149 5.82 -8.37 -6.67
CA ALA A 149 5.58 -9.24 -7.82
C ALA A 149 6.84 -9.55 -8.64
N PHE A 150 7.77 -8.61 -8.78
CA PHE A 150 9.05 -8.85 -9.47
C PHE A 150 9.93 -9.75 -8.63
N ILE A 151 9.96 -9.56 -7.30
CA ILE A 151 10.70 -10.43 -6.37
C ILE A 151 10.19 -11.88 -6.50
N ALA A 152 8.87 -12.10 -6.43
CA ALA A 152 8.29 -13.43 -6.57
C ALA A 152 8.54 -14.04 -7.97
N SER A 153 8.59 -13.22 -9.01
CA SER A 153 8.90 -13.65 -10.39
C SER A 153 10.37 -14.00 -10.58
N LEU A 154 11.30 -13.22 -9.99
CA LEU A 154 12.73 -13.53 -9.97
C LEU A 154 13.00 -14.82 -9.22
N ASN A 155 12.41 -15.00 -8.02
CA ASN A 155 12.48 -16.26 -7.29
C ASN A 155 12.07 -17.44 -8.17
N HIS A 156 10.92 -17.29 -8.84
CA HIS A 156 10.39 -18.33 -9.70
C HIS A 156 11.36 -18.67 -10.84
N TYR A 157 11.92 -17.67 -11.51
CA TYR A 157 12.91 -17.83 -12.57
C TYR A 157 14.16 -18.59 -12.07
N LEU A 158 14.75 -18.17 -10.95
CA LEU A 158 15.94 -18.80 -10.37
C LEU A 158 15.69 -20.27 -10.02
N LYS A 159 14.56 -20.58 -9.38
CA LYS A 159 14.23 -21.94 -8.95
C LYS A 159 13.82 -22.86 -10.11
N SER A 160 13.09 -22.35 -11.09
CA SER A 160 12.64 -23.14 -12.25
C SER A 160 13.79 -23.48 -13.21
N HIS A 161 14.78 -22.59 -13.33
CA HIS A 161 16.00 -22.80 -14.12
C HIS A 161 17.12 -23.48 -13.34
N ARG A 162 16.93 -23.74 -12.04
CA ARG A 162 17.93 -24.34 -11.14
C ARG A 162 19.26 -23.57 -11.12
N ILE A 163 19.17 -22.25 -11.11
CA ILE A 163 20.36 -21.39 -11.02
C ILE A 163 20.97 -21.57 -9.62
N PRO A 164 22.23 -22.05 -9.52
CA PRO A 164 22.88 -22.32 -8.24
C PRO A 164 23.45 -21.01 -7.66
N CYS A 165 22.61 -20.20 -7.04
CA CYS A 165 23.03 -18.99 -6.36
C CYS A 165 22.35 -18.83 -4.99
N ASP A 166 23.10 -18.30 -4.03
CA ASP A 166 22.57 -17.70 -2.82
C ASP A 166 22.08 -16.31 -3.16
N TRP A 167 20.75 -16.19 -3.24
CA TRP A 167 20.09 -14.95 -3.62
C TRP A 167 19.64 -14.17 -2.39
N ASN A 168 20.25 -12.99 -2.19
CA ASN A 168 19.82 -11.99 -1.24
C ASN A 168 19.08 -10.88 -1.98
N TRP A 169 18.02 -10.36 -1.37
CA TRP A 169 17.28 -9.24 -1.92
C TRP A 169 16.89 -8.27 -0.82
N VAL A 170 16.79 -7.00 -1.19
CA VAL A 170 16.22 -5.94 -0.37
C VAL A 170 15.17 -5.24 -1.21
N ALA A 171 14.03 -4.91 -0.59
CA ALA A 171 12.96 -4.22 -1.27
C ALA A 171 12.54 -2.96 -0.51
N ASN A 172 11.93 -2.04 -1.23
CA ASN A 172 11.29 -0.88 -0.66
C ASN A 172 9.94 -0.63 -1.35
N THR A 173 9.03 -0.02 -0.60
CA THR A 173 7.85 0.68 -1.12
C THR A 173 7.42 1.73 -0.08
N LEU A 174 6.45 2.58 -0.40
CA LEU A 174 5.72 3.33 0.63
C LEU A 174 5.17 2.33 1.66
N ASN A 175 5.42 2.60 2.94
CA ASN A 175 5.11 1.67 4.01
C ASN A 175 3.59 1.52 4.20
N PRO A 176 3.01 0.33 3.97
CA PRO A 176 1.58 0.08 4.14
C PRO A 176 1.13 0.09 5.60
N TYR A 177 2.01 0.39 6.56
CA TYR A 177 1.70 0.49 7.99
C TYR A 177 1.99 1.87 8.57
N HIS A 178 2.41 2.85 7.75
CA HIS A 178 2.66 4.21 8.19
C HIS A 178 1.42 5.10 7.96
N GLU A 179 0.85 5.62 9.03
CA GLU A 179 -0.50 6.19 9.05
C GLU A 179 -0.64 7.51 8.28
N ALA A 180 0.46 8.24 8.09
CA ALA A 180 0.48 9.48 7.31
C ALA A 180 0.60 9.27 5.79
N ASN A 181 0.82 8.04 5.33
CA ASN A 181 0.97 7.76 3.89
C ASN A 181 -0.36 7.93 3.16
N ASN A 182 -0.30 8.40 1.91
CA ASN A 182 -1.47 8.66 1.09
C ASN A 182 -1.93 7.39 0.36
N THR A 183 -3.20 7.02 0.53
CA THR A 183 -3.82 5.85 -0.11
C THR A 183 -3.87 5.92 -1.64
N LEU A 184 -3.83 7.11 -2.23
CA LEU A 184 -3.78 7.31 -3.69
C LEU A 184 -2.38 7.02 -4.27
N MET A 185 -1.35 7.00 -3.43
CA MET A 185 0.04 6.83 -3.83
C MET A 185 0.56 5.41 -3.55
N MET A 186 -0.07 4.70 -2.61
CA MET A 186 0.43 3.44 -2.05
C MET A 186 -0.37 2.22 -2.52
N ILE A 187 0.33 1.10 -2.70
CA ILE A 187 -0.30 -0.20 -2.92
C ILE A 187 -0.50 -0.88 -1.57
N MET A 188 -1.76 -1.16 -1.22
CA MET A 188 -2.12 -1.72 0.09
C MET A 188 -1.96 -3.25 0.18
N ASP A 189 -1.75 -3.93 -0.95
CA ASP A 189 -1.55 -5.39 -0.97
C ASP A 189 -0.18 -5.72 -0.35
N ASP A 190 -0.20 -6.32 0.83
CA ASP A 190 0.98 -6.56 1.66
C ASP A 190 1.34 -8.05 1.79
N ARG A 191 0.73 -8.93 0.98
CA ARG A 191 0.84 -10.38 1.17
C ARG A 191 2.26 -10.92 1.19
N LEU A 192 3.16 -10.40 0.35
CA LEU A 192 4.59 -10.74 0.45
C LEU A 192 5.27 -9.91 1.54
N ILE A 193 5.01 -8.59 1.57
CA ILE A 193 5.58 -7.64 2.54
C ILE A 193 5.49 -8.18 3.97
N ALA A 194 4.27 -8.47 4.42
CA ALA A 194 3.99 -8.86 5.79
C ALA A 194 4.65 -10.19 6.20
N ASN A 195 4.87 -11.10 5.24
CA ASN A 195 5.54 -12.38 5.46
C ASN A 195 7.07 -12.32 5.26
N THR A 196 7.60 -11.18 4.79
CA THR A 196 9.01 -10.98 4.49
C THR A 196 9.54 -9.64 5.03
N LEU A 197 8.89 -9.06 6.04
CA LEU A 197 9.18 -7.75 6.61
C LEU A 197 10.68 -7.45 6.85
N PRO A 198 11.51 -8.40 7.35
CA PRO A 198 12.94 -8.15 7.54
C PRO A 198 13.74 -7.78 6.28
N TRP A 199 13.21 -8.09 5.09
CA TRP A 199 13.82 -7.76 3.79
C TRP A 199 13.25 -6.47 3.16
N TRP A 200 12.31 -5.79 3.83
CA TRP A 200 11.74 -4.52 3.40
C TRP A 200 12.36 -3.35 4.18
N TYR A 201 12.87 -2.37 3.46
CA TYR A 201 13.47 -1.17 4.01
C TYR A 201 12.56 0.05 3.81
N PHE A 202 12.04 0.60 4.91
CA PHE A 202 11.12 1.74 4.89
C PHE A 202 11.78 3.09 5.24
N GLY A 203 13.10 3.14 5.39
CA GLY A 203 13.81 4.36 5.79
C GLY A 203 13.76 4.63 7.31
N PRO A 204 14.57 5.59 7.80
CA PRO A 204 14.62 5.96 9.21
C PRO A 204 13.30 6.58 9.71
N GLU A 205 12.58 7.27 8.84
CA GLU A 205 11.24 7.83 9.13
C GLU A 205 10.13 6.80 8.95
N ASN A 206 10.47 5.60 8.47
CA ASN A 206 9.55 4.48 8.26
C ASN A 206 8.39 4.77 7.29
N THR A 207 8.45 5.84 6.49
CA THR A 207 7.46 6.21 5.46
C THR A 207 7.59 5.36 4.20
N GLY A 208 8.81 4.90 3.90
CA GLY A 208 9.13 4.18 2.67
C GLY A 208 9.32 5.06 1.43
N ASP A 209 9.35 6.38 1.59
CA ASP A 209 9.47 7.34 0.48
C ASP A 209 10.89 7.37 -0.11
N VAL A 210 11.04 6.81 -1.32
CA VAL A 210 12.31 6.77 -2.07
C VAL A 210 12.79 8.14 -2.53
N THR A 211 11.93 9.16 -2.52
CA THR A 211 12.31 10.53 -2.92
C THR A 211 12.99 11.29 -1.78
N SER A 212 13.06 10.71 -0.58
CA SER A 212 13.76 11.29 0.57
C SER A 212 15.25 10.95 0.56
N LEU A 213 16.11 11.97 0.73
CA LEU A 213 17.55 11.77 0.86
C LEU A 213 17.93 10.96 2.13
N ASN A 214 17.15 11.10 3.21
CA ASN A 214 17.32 10.31 4.43
C ASN A 214 17.06 8.82 4.18
N HIS A 215 16.02 8.53 3.38
CA HIS A 215 15.75 7.16 2.94
C HIS A 215 16.92 6.60 2.15
N PHE A 216 17.36 7.30 1.11
CA PHE A 216 18.47 6.88 0.25
C PHE A 216 19.75 6.59 1.07
N THR A 217 20.16 7.53 1.92
CA THR A 217 21.38 7.38 2.74
C THR A 217 21.29 6.16 3.66
N GLY A 218 20.14 5.96 4.29
CA GLY A 218 19.94 4.79 5.15
C GLY A 218 19.82 3.48 4.35
N LEU A 219 19.30 3.50 3.11
CA LEU A 219 19.29 2.33 2.23
C LEU A 219 20.71 1.90 1.89
N GLN A 220 21.60 2.85 1.56
CA GLN A 220 23.02 2.55 1.32
C GLN A 220 23.68 1.90 2.53
N HIS A 221 23.36 2.36 3.74
CA HIS A 221 23.84 1.74 4.96
C HIS A 221 23.25 0.33 5.15
N PHE A 222 21.95 0.16 4.91
CA PHE A 222 21.25 -1.12 5.07
C PHE A 222 21.81 -2.22 4.15
N ILE A 223 22.14 -1.86 2.90
CA ILE A 223 22.71 -2.81 1.93
C ILE A 223 24.24 -2.91 1.99
N SER A 224 24.90 -2.23 2.93
CA SER A 224 26.39 -2.17 2.99
C SER A 224 27.07 -3.52 3.18
N ASN A 225 26.34 -4.52 3.67
CA ASN A 225 26.83 -5.90 3.81
C ASN A 225 26.78 -6.70 2.49
N MET A 226 26.10 -6.19 1.45
CA MET A 226 26.13 -6.79 0.12
C MET A 226 27.46 -6.41 -0.55
N ALA A 227 28.25 -7.42 -0.95
CA ALA A 227 29.54 -7.16 -1.61
C ALA A 227 29.38 -6.38 -2.91
N THR A 228 28.33 -6.68 -3.68
CA THR A 228 27.98 -6.02 -4.93
C THR A 228 26.50 -6.20 -5.20
N VAL A 229 25.79 -5.15 -5.62
CA VAL A 229 24.39 -5.24 -6.10
C VAL A 229 24.41 -5.52 -7.61
N HIS A 230 23.77 -6.60 -8.02
CA HIS A 230 23.83 -7.11 -9.39
C HIS A 230 22.63 -6.70 -10.24
N LEU A 231 21.48 -6.48 -9.59
CA LEU A 231 20.24 -6.10 -10.24
C LEU A 231 19.52 -5.06 -9.39
N VAL A 232 19.16 -3.94 -10.00
CA VAL A 232 18.17 -3.01 -9.44
C VAL A 232 16.92 -3.07 -10.30
N THR A 233 15.74 -3.16 -9.69
CA THR A 233 14.47 -2.98 -10.40
C THR A 233 13.69 -1.83 -9.80
N SER A 234 12.90 -1.16 -10.63
CA SER A 234 12.00 -0.10 -10.22
C SER A 234 10.67 -0.19 -10.97
N ASP A 235 9.58 -0.38 -10.23
CA ASP A 235 8.20 -0.46 -10.77
C ASP A 235 7.31 0.67 -10.21
N GLY A 236 7.93 1.76 -9.73
CA GLY A 236 7.26 2.88 -9.09
C GLY A 236 6.35 3.68 -10.01
N SER A 237 5.18 4.02 -9.48
CA SER A 237 4.19 4.93 -10.06
C SER A 237 3.14 5.23 -9.00
N PHE A 238 2.36 6.27 -9.22
CA PHE A 238 1.16 6.57 -8.43
C PHE A 238 -0.06 6.77 -9.34
N ASP A 239 -1.25 6.93 -8.75
CA ASP A 239 -2.49 7.10 -9.51
C ASP A 239 -2.53 8.45 -10.23
N CYS A 240 -2.39 8.42 -11.56
CA CYS A 240 -2.50 9.59 -12.43
C CYS A 240 -3.87 9.68 -13.12
N GLN A 241 -4.90 8.94 -12.67
CA GLN A 241 -6.24 9.01 -13.27
C GLN A 241 -6.84 10.41 -13.28
N GLY A 242 -6.43 11.29 -12.36
CA GLY A 242 -6.85 12.68 -12.33
C GLY A 242 -6.26 13.55 -13.46
N ASN A 243 -5.13 13.16 -14.07
CA ASN A 243 -4.55 13.83 -15.22
C ASN A 243 -3.69 12.85 -16.06
N PRO A 244 -4.32 11.94 -16.82
CA PRO A 244 -3.61 10.88 -17.52
C PRO A 244 -2.76 11.37 -18.70
N GLY A 245 -3.02 12.59 -19.21
CA GLY A 245 -2.24 13.22 -20.29
C GLY A 245 -0.87 13.72 -19.84
N GLU A 246 -0.72 14.03 -18.55
CA GLU A 246 0.52 14.55 -17.95
C GLU A 246 1.24 13.52 -17.05
N GLN A 247 0.92 12.23 -17.21
CA GLN A 247 1.49 11.15 -16.39
C GLN A 247 3.03 11.17 -16.39
N GLU A 248 3.65 11.44 -17.53
CA GLU A 248 5.11 11.47 -17.66
C GLU A 248 5.75 12.55 -16.79
N THR A 249 5.25 13.78 -16.88
CA THR A 249 5.69 14.93 -16.08
C THR A 249 5.50 14.67 -14.59
N LEU A 250 4.31 14.17 -14.20
CA LEU A 250 3.97 13.91 -12.80
C LEU A 250 4.89 12.88 -12.15
N VAL A 251 5.21 11.78 -12.85
CA VAL A 251 6.04 10.70 -12.30
C VAL A 251 7.54 10.96 -12.45
N SER A 252 7.95 11.94 -13.27
CA SER A 252 9.37 12.23 -13.53
C SER A 252 10.26 12.42 -12.28
N PRO A 253 9.81 13.02 -11.16
CA PRO A 253 10.64 13.10 -9.95
C PRO A 253 10.91 11.75 -9.29
N LEU A 254 9.93 10.84 -9.35
CA LEU A 254 10.09 9.48 -8.85
C LEU A 254 11.12 8.73 -9.71
N HIS A 255 10.97 8.73 -11.04
CA HIS A 255 11.93 8.07 -11.94
C HIS A 255 13.36 8.62 -11.78
N TYR A 256 13.49 9.93 -11.54
CA TYR A 256 14.78 10.54 -11.27
C TYR A 256 15.41 10.00 -9.98
N CYS A 257 14.67 9.98 -8.86
CA CYS A 257 15.17 9.48 -7.58
C CYS A 257 15.49 7.98 -7.64
N GLU A 258 14.66 7.19 -8.32
CA GLU A 258 14.90 5.76 -8.56
C GLU A 258 16.15 5.52 -9.41
N THR A 259 16.36 6.32 -10.46
CA THR A 259 17.55 6.24 -11.31
C THR A 259 18.82 6.61 -10.54
N VAL A 260 18.81 7.71 -9.78
CA VAL A 260 19.96 8.09 -8.94
C VAL A 260 20.26 7.00 -7.92
N THR A 261 19.22 6.46 -7.26
CA THR A 261 19.36 5.37 -6.29
C THR A 261 19.97 4.13 -6.96
N ALA A 262 19.49 3.75 -8.14
CA ALA A 262 20.03 2.62 -8.90
C ALA A 262 21.50 2.83 -9.26
N LEU A 263 21.86 3.97 -9.87
CA LEU A 263 23.23 4.28 -10.29
C LEU A 263 24.23 4.37 -9.12
N MET A 264 23.76 4.77 -7.93
CA MET A 264 24.56 4.86 -6.71
C MET A 264 24.75 3.53 -5.98
N THR A 265 23.87 2.55 -6.19
CA THR A 265 23.88 1.27 -5.46
C THR A 265 24.32 0.09 -6.32
N LEU A 266 24.08 0.14 -7.63
CA LEU A 266 24.41 -0.91 -8.58
C LEU A 266 25.92 -1.06 -8.74
N GLY A 267 26.39 -2.31 -8.76
CA GLY A 267 27.77 -2.66 -9.04
C GLY A 267 28.12 -2.59 -10.52
N HIS A 268 29.41 -2.47 -10.83
CA HIS A 268 29.92 -2.58 -12.20
C HIS A 268 29.44 -3.89 -12.85
N GLY A 269 29.01 -3.82 -14.12
CA GLY A 269 28.45 -4.94 -14.87
C GLY A 269 27.00 -5.31 -14.50
N GLY A 270 26.40 -4.68 -13.48
CA GLY A 270 25.03 -4.92 -13.07
C GLY A 270 23.98 -4.44 -14.08
N SER A 271 22.73 -4.82 -13.84
CA SER A 271 21.57 -4.43 -14.68
C SER A 271 20.56 -3.58 -13.91
N PHE A 272 19.87 -2.70 -14.63
CA PHE A 272 18.80 -1.87 -14.09
C PHE A 272 17.54 -1.99 -14.94
N VAL A 273 16.39 -2.24 -14.32
CA VAL A 273 15.08 -2.26 -14.97
C VAL A 273 14.24 -1.13 -14.38
N LEU A 274 13.84 -0.17 -15.21
CA LEU A 274 13.05 0.99 -14.83
C LEU A 274 11.73 1.00 -15.59
N LYS A 275 10.61 1.00 -14.87
CA LYS A 275 9.32 1.33 -15.48
C LYS A 275 9.28 2.79 -15.89
N MET A 276 8.76 3.06 -17.08
CA MET A 276 8.45 4.39 -17.56
C MET A 276 7.11 4.37 -18.33
N PHE A 277 6.68 5.53 -18.82
CA PHE A 277 5.45 5.67 -19.58
C PHE A 277 5.73 6.15 -21.01
N THR A 278 5.13 7.26 -21.43
CA THR A 278 5.64 7.99 -22.58
C THR A 278 7.06 8.49 -22.27
N LEU A 279 7.77 8.86 -23.34
CA LEU A 279 9.16 9.29 -23.30
C LEU A 279 9.30 10.60 -24.09
N PHE A 280 8.33 11.50 -24.01
CA PHE A 280 8.27 12.72 -24.83
C PHE A 280 8.83 13.96 -24.13
N GLU A 281 8.82 13.96 -22.80
CA GLU A 281 9.22 15.09 -21.97
C GLU A 281 10.74 15.18 -21.84
N HIS A 282 11.25 16.40 -21.73
CA HIS A 282 12.70 16.64 -21.63
C HIS A 282 13.35 15.93 -20.43
N SER A 283 12.60 15.73 -19.35
CA SER A 283 13.06 14.93 -18.20
C SER A 283 13.33 13.47 -18.59
N SER A 284 12.46 12.85 -19.38
CA SER A 284 12.66 11.50 -19.90
C SER A 284 13.79 11.43 -20.92
N VAL A 285 13.88 12.39 -21.86
CA VAL A 285 14.99 12.45 -22.83
C VAL A 285 16.34 12.48 -22.09
N ASN A 286 16.44 13.33 -21.07
CA ASN A 286 17.63 13.45 -20.22
C ASN A 286 17.98 12.15 -19.50
N LEU A 287 17.01 11.48 -18.88
CA LEU A 287 17.23 10.20 -18.21
C LEU A 287 17.69 9.12 -19.19
N LEU A 288 17.04 8.99 -20.35
CA LEU A 288 17.41 8.00 -21.37
C LEU A 288 18.80 8.28 -21.95
N PHE A 289 19.17 9.54 -22.11
CA PHE A 289 20.53 9.91 -22.55
C PHE A 289 21.58 9.56 -21.50
N LEU A 290 21.34 9.89 -20.22
CA LEU A 290 22.19 9.51 -19.10
C LEU A 290 22.38 7.98 -19.04
N LEU A 291 21.29 7.22 -19.13
CA LEU A 291 21.33 5.75 -19.10
C LEU A 291 22.13 5.18 -20.27
N ASN A 292 21.97 5.73 -21.48
CA ASN A 292 22.77 5.33 -22.64
C ASN A 292 24.27 5.67 -22.51
N CYS A 293 24.63 6.68 -21.72
CA CYS A 293 26.03 6.97 -21.38
C CYS A 293 26.55 6.11 -20.21
N SER A 294 25.66 5.48 -19.43
CA SER A 294 26.01 4.80 -18.17
C SER A 294 26.06 3.28 -18.28
N PHE A 295 25.37 2.70 -19.27
CA PHE A 295 25.27 1.25 -19.49
C PHE A 295 25.74 0.89 -20.88
N GLU A 296 26.23 -0.33 -21.11
CA GLU A 296 26.63 -0.76 -22.45
C GLU A 296 25.44 -0.86 -23.42
N GLU A 297 24.31 -1.40 -22.95
CA GLU A 297 23.09 -1.56 -23.74
C GLU A 297 21.87 -1.01 -23.00
N VAL A 298 21.01 -0.30 -23.73
CA VAL A 298 19.72 0.21 -23.22
C VAL A 298 18.62 -0.16 -24.20
N HIS A 299 17.62 -0.87 -23.69
CA HIS A 299 16.44 -1.30 -24.43
C HIS A 299 15.20 -0.64 -23.85
N VAL A 300 14.19 -0.36 -24.69
CA VAL A 300 12.84 -0.05 -24.24
C VAL A 300 11.94 -1.19 -24.66
N PHE A 301 11.20 -1.74 -23.71
CA PHE A 301 10.44 -2.97 -23.89
C PHE A 301 9.01 -2.80 -23.40
N LYS A 302 8.04 -3.20 -24.22
CA LYS A 302 6.62 -3.28 -23.82
C LYS A 302 6.18 -4.75 -23.75
N PRO A 303 6.21 -5.39 -22.57
CA PRO A 303 5.76 -6.77 -22.39
C PRO A 303 4.39 -7.02 -23.02
N ALA A 304 4.18 -8.21 -23.57
CA ALA A 304 2.88 -8.63 -24.14
C ALA A 304 1.78 -8.66 -23.08
N THR A 305 2.15 -8.98 -21.84
CA THR A 305 1.23 -9.03 -20.70
C THR A 305 0.98 -7.68 -20.05
N SER A 306 1.64 -6.59 -20.47
CA SER A 306 1.23 -5.22 -20.12
C SER A 306 -0.01 -4.80 -20.95
N LYS A 307 -0.88 -3.95 -20.38
CA LYS A 307 -2.10 -3.50 -21.08
C LYS A 307 -1.70 -2.75 -22.34
N ALA A 308 -2.05 -3.29 -23.52
CA ALA A 308 -1.53 -2.76 -24.78
C ALA A 308 -1.91 -1.29 -25.06
N GLY A 309 -3.06 -0.82 -24.57
CA GLY A 309 -3.50 0.57 -24.73
C GLY A 309 -2.93 1.58 -23.73
N ASN A 310 -2.16 1.15 -22.72
CA ASN A 310 -1.51 2.06 -21.78
C ASN A 310 -0.13 2.52 -22.30
N SER A 311 0.41 3.57 -21.70
CA SER A 311 1.73 4.09 -22.06
C SER A 311 2.89 3.38 -21.35
N GLU A 312 2.63 2.39 -20.48
CA GLU A 312 3.67 1.71 -19.71
C GLU A 312 4.64 0.94 -20.62
N VAL A 313 5.93 1.17 -20.38
CA VAL A 313 7.09 0.48 -20.97
C VAL A 313 8.15 0.27 -19.89
N TYR A 314 9.13 -0.58 -20.16
CA TYR A 314 10.27 -0.83 -19.29
C TYR A 314 11.57 -0.49 -20.01
N VAL A 315 12.38 0.38 -19.42
CA VAL A 315 13.76 0.62 -19.83
C VAL A 315 14.62 -0.45 -19.17
N VAL A 316 15.30 -1.25 -19.99
CA VAL A 316 16.16 -2.35 -19.56
C VAL A 316 17.61 -1.98 -19.89
N CYS A 317 18.36 -1.65 -18.86
CA CYS A 317 19.76 -1.23 -18.93
C CYS A 317 20.66 -2.40 -18.52
N LEU A 318 21.60 -2.78 -19.37
CA LEU A 318 22.48 -3.93 -19.16
C LEU A 318 23.93 -3.49 -19.07
N ARG A 319 24.67 -4.12 -18.16
CA ARG A 319 26.12 -3.97 -17.98
C ARG A 319 26.50 -2.52 -17.68
N TYR A 320 26.22 -2.12 -16.44
CA TYR A 320 26.56 -0.82 -15.90
C TYR A 320 28.08 -0.57 -15.96
N LEU A 321 28.49 0.58 -16.49
CA LEU A 321 29.91 0.96 -16.63
C LEU A 321 30.57 1.34 -15.29
N GLY A 322 29.78 1.41 -14.21
CA GLY A 322 30.26 1.76 -12.87
C GLY A 322 30.09 3.23 -12.53
N ARG A 323 30.01 3.51 -11.22
CA ARG A 323 29.79 4.86 -10.67
C ARG A 323 30.90 5.84 -11.02
N GLU A 324 32.12 5.33 -11.21
CA GLU A 324 33.31 6.11 -11.52
C GLU A 324 33.18 6.79 -12.89
N ALA A 325 32.55 6.12 -13.87
CA ALA A 325 32.36 6.63 -15.22
C ALA A 325 31.47 7.90 -15.26
N ILE A 326 30.58 8.06 -14.27
CA ILE A 326 29.59 9.13 -14.21
C ILE A 326 29.69 9.99 -12.95
N HIS A 327 30.79 9.85 -12.18
CA HIS A 327 30.90 10.35 -10.81
C HIS A 327 30.55 11.84 -10.66
N PHE A 328 31.01 12.70 -11.55
CA PHE A 328 30.78 14.14 -11.45
C PHE A 328 29.31 14.52 -11.68
N VAL A 329 28.67 13.95 -12.70
CA VAL A 329 27.24 14.17 -12.96
C VAL A 329 26.41 13.57 -11.83
N LEU A 330 26.72 12.34 -11.41
CA LEU A 330 26.00 11.66 -10.34
C LEU A 330 26.11 12.41 -9.00
N SER A 331 27.24 13.05 -8.71
CA SER A 331 27.41 13.91 -7.53
C SER A 331 26.51 15.15 -7.59
N LYS A 332 26.35 15.76 -8.78
CA LYS A 332 25.40 16.86 -8.99
C LYS A 332 23.95 16.40 -8.86
N MET A 333 23.64 15.21 -9.36
CA MET A 333 22.30 14.63 -9.21
C MET A 333 21.97 14.38 -7.74
N LEU A 334 22.91 13.85 -6.96
CA LEU A 334 22.73 13.62 -5.53
C LEU A 334 22.56 14.93 -4.75
N GLN A 335 23.29 15.99 -5.11
CA GLN A 335 23.09 17.33 -4.52
C GLN A 335 21.70 17.90 -4.81
N ASN A 336 21.06 17.46 -5.90
CA ASN A 336 19.72 17.86 -6.31
C ASN A 336 18.71 16.71 -6.15
N PHE A 337 18.91 15.83 -5.15
CA PHE A 337 18.02 14.71 -4.89
C PHE A 337 16.74 15.16 -4.19
N GLY A 338 15.58 14.73 -4.69
CA GLY A 338 14.27 15.03 -4.11
C GLY A 338 13.23 15.45 -5.13
N SER A 339 11.97 15.52 -4.68
CA SER A 339 10.81 15.80 -5.54
C SER A 339 10.69 17.27 -5.97
N GLU A 340 11.18 18.21 -5.17
CA GLU A 340 11.06 19.66 -5.40
C GLU A 340 12.05 20.19 -6.46
N LEU A 341 13.04 19.39 -6.88
CA LEU A 341 14.23 19.86 -7.61
C LEU A 341 14.23 19.52 -9.12
N VAL A 342 13.17 18.89 -9.64
CA VAL A 342 13.02 18.55 -11.07
C VAL A 342 12.57 19.74 -11.93
N THR A 343 12.53 20.94 -11.37
CA THR A 343 12.18 22.16 -12.13
C THR A 343 13.24 22.51 -13.19
N LYS A 344 14.48 22.06 -12.99
CA LYS A 344 15.60 22.23 -13.92
C LYS A 344 15.86 20.97 -14.73
N ALA A 345 16.30 21.15 -15.97
CA ALA A 345 16.69 20.05 -16.84
C ALA A 345 18.05 19.49 -16.40
N LEU A 346 18.20 18.15 -16.45
CA LEU A 346 19.48 17.52 -16.11
C LEU A 346 20.58 17.98 -17.06
N PHE A 347 20.31 17.96 -18.37
CA PHE A 347 21.14 18.57 -19.39
C PHE A 347 20.31 19.59 -20.19
N PRO A 348 20.90 20.73 -20.58
CA PRO A 348 20.30 21.64 -21.54
C PRO A 348 20.01 20.95 -22.88
N GLN A 349 18.92 21.35 -23.53
CA GLN A 349 18.44 20.74 -24.78
C GLN A 349 19.54 20.65 -25.85
N HIS A 350 20.29 21.73 -26.04
CA HIS A 350 21.34 21.86 -27.06
C HIS A 350 22.60 21.02 -26.78
N LEU A 351 22.75 20.44 -25.59
CA LEU A 351 23.86 19.55 -25.25
C LEU A 351 23.52 18.07 -25.47
N ILE A 352 22.27 17.76 -25.81
CA ILE A 352 21.86 16.40 -26.18
C ILE A 352 22.19 16.20 -27.67
N PRO A 353 23.02 15.21 -28.05
CA PRO A 353 23.42 15.00 -29.45
C PRO A 353 22.23 14.75 -30.37
N GLU A 354 22.23 15.36 -31.55
CA GLU A 354 21.19 15.15 -32.57
C GLU A 354 21.07 13.68 -32.98
N SER A 355 22.19 12.95 -33.01
CA SER A 355 22.19 11.51 -33.30
C SER A 355 21.44 10.69 -32.23
N PHE A 356 21.50 11.11 -30.97
CA PHE A 356 20.69 10.51 -29.91
C PHE A 356 19.22 10.89 -30.07
N LEU A 357 18.93 12.18 -30.26
CA LEU A 357 17.55 12.67 -30.41
C LEU A 357 16.82 11.96 -31.55
N LYS A 358 17.48 11.72 -32.67
CA LYS A 358 16.90 10.97 -33.80
C LYS A 358 16.53 9.53 -33.43
N VAL A 359 17.43 8.79 -32.79
CA VAL A 359 17.16 7.41 -32.33
C VAL A 359 16.04 7.39 -31.28
N HIS A 360 16.03 8.40 -30.41
CA HIS A 360 15.00 8.57 -29.40
C HIS A 360 13.61 8.86 -30.02
N GLU A 361 13.53 9.73 -31.02
CA GLU A 361 12.30 9.99 -31.78
C GLU A 361 11.78 8.72 -32.47
N GLU A 362 12.67 7.90 -33.05
CA GLU A 362 12.31 6.61 -33.65
C GLU A 362 11.72 5.64 -32.61
N CYS A 363 12.30 5.59 -31.40
CA CYS A 363 11.76 4.83 -30.27
C CYS A 363 10.36 5.32 -29.88
N CYS A 364 10.20 6.64 -29.73
CA CYS A 364 8.94 7.28 -29.36
C CYS A 364 7.85 7.01 -30.40
N LEU A 365 8.16 7.15 -31.69
CA LEU A 365 7.25 6.85 -32.79
C LEU A 365 6.86 5.37 -32.83
N PHE A 366 7.80 4.47 -32.55
CA PHE A 366 7.53 3.03 -32.49
C PHE A 366 6.47 2.69 -31.45
N PHE A 367 6.59 3.18 -30.21
CA PHE A 367 5.60 2.90 -29.17
C PHE A 367 4.30 3.69 -29.32
N HIS A 368 4.37 4.93 -29.80
CA HIS A 368 3.20 5.75 -30.16
C HIS A 368 2.30 4.99 -31.15
N LYS A 369 2.88 4.46 -32.23
CA LYS A 369 2.15 3.70 -33.25
C LYS A 369 1.43 2.49 -32.66
N HIS A 370 2.12 1.67 -31.86
CA HIS A 370 1.51 0.49 -31.24
C HIS A 370 0.36 0.85 -30.29
N GLN A 371 0.51 1.94 -29.52
CA GLN A 371 -0.52 2.37 -28.57
C GLN A 371 -1.75 2.94 -29.29
N THR A 372 -1.55 3.82 -30.28
CA THR A 372 -2.64 4.45 -31.04
C THR A 372 -3.42 3.44 -31.88
N GLU A 373 -2.75 2.48 -32.52
CA GLU A 373 -3.38 1.35 -33.21
C GLU A 373 -4.24 0.53 -32.24
N THR A 374 -3.70 0.21 -31.05
CA THR A 374 -4.44 -0.56 -30.04
C THR A 374 -5.67 0.18 -29.52
N ILE A 375 -5.57 1.47 -29.22
CA ILE A 375 -6.71 2.25 -28.70
C ILE A 375 -7.78 2.36 -29.80
N SER A 376 -7.38 2.63 -31.04
CA SER A 376 -8.31 2.77 -32.16
C SER A 376 -9.04 1.46 -32.47
N GLU A 377 -8.33 0.33 -32.44
CA GLU A 377 -8.94 -0.98 -32.63
C GLU A 377 -9.92 -1.33 -31.49
N ASN A 378 -9.57 -1.02 -30.24
CA ASN A 378 -10.48 -1.23 -29.12
C ASN A 378 -11.74 -0.36 -29.22
N LEU A 379 -11.62 0.89 -29.67
CA LEU A 379 -12.76 1.77 -29.91
C LEU A 379 -13.68 1.18 -30.99
N ARG A 380 -13.12 0.76 -32.13
CA ARG A 380 -13.87 0.12 -33.22
C ARG A 380 -14.63 -1.10 -32.73
N LEU A 381 -13.94 -2.00 -32.02
CA LEU A 381 -14.52 -3.22 -31.46
C LEU A 381 -15.54 -2.95 -30.34
N PHE A 382 -15.44 -1.80 -29.66
CA PHE A 382 -16.40 -1.42 -28.63
C PHE A 382 -17.72 -0.97 -29.26
N ASP A 383 -17.65 -0.26 -30.39
CA ASP A 383 -18.83 0.18 -31.13
C ASP A 383 -19.56 -1.01 -31.78
N TYR A 384 -18.81 -1.96 -32.37
CA TYR A 384 -19.38 -3.19 -32.91
C TYR A 384 -18.31 -4.30 -33.00
N MET A 385 -18.66 -5.52 -32.56
CA MET A 385 -17.86 -6.73 -32.70
C MET A 385 -18.76 -7.88 -33.12
N ASP A 386 -18.47 -8.49 -34.28
CA ASP A 386 -19.23 -9.63 -34.77
C ASP A 386 -18.75 -10.97 -34.19
N GLU A 387 -19.51 -12.05 -34.44
CA GLU A 387 -19.19 -13.39 -33.94
C GLU A 387 -17.86 -13.93 -34.48
N ALA A 388 -17.47 -13.56 -35.71
CA ALA A 388 -16.23 -14.04 -36.33
C ALA A 388 -15.00 -13.34 -35.71
N GLU A 389 -15.09 -12.05 -35.47
CA GLU A 389 -14.09 -11.27 -34.73
C GLU A 389 -13.95 -11.77 -33.30
N GLN A 390 -15.06 -12.05 -32.63
CA GLN A 390 -15.06 -12.62 -31.28
C GLN A 390 -14.38 -13.99 -31.25
N ALA A 391 -14.67 -14.86 -32.23
CA ALA A 391 -14.02 -16.16 -32.37
C ALA A 391 -12.52 -16.02 -32.64
N ARG A 392 -12.12 -15.11 -33.54
CA ARG A 392 -10.70 -14.80 -33.83
C ARG A 392 -9.96 -14.30 -32.58
N LEU A 393 -10.54 -13.37 -31.82
CA LEU A 393 -9.95 -12.86 -30.58
C LEU A 393 -9.77 -13.96 -29.54
N ASN A 394 -10.73 -14.87 -29.42
CA ASN A 394 -10.60 -16.03 -28.53
C ASN A 394 -9.44 -16.94 -28.97
N ALA A 395 -9.31 -17.21 -30.27
CA ALA A 395 -8.21 -18.00 -30.81
C ALA A 395 -6.84 -17.33 -30.59
N LEU A 396 -6.73 -16.00 -30.78
CA LEU A 396 -5.54 -15.22 -30.44
C LEU A 396 -5.20 -15.34 -28.95
N ARG A 397 -6.19 -15.22 -28.06
CA ARG A 397 -5.98 -15.32 -26.61
C ARG A 397 -5.48 -16.71 -26.19
N ASP A 398 -6.02 -17.77 -26.79
CA ASP A 398 -5.59 -19.15 -26.51
C ASP A 398 -4.20 -19.45 -27.10
N CYS A 399 -3.92 -18.95 -28.30
CA CYS A 399 -2.59 -19.01 -28.91
C CYS A 399 -1.55 -18.27 -28.07
N CYS A 400 -1.88 -17.09 -27.55
CA CYS A 400 -1.01 -16.28 -26.70
C CYS A 400 -0.59 -17.01 -25.42
N VAL A 401 -1.53 -17.71 -24.75
CA VAL A 401 -1.21 -18.54 -23.57
C VAL A 401 -0.16 -19.59 -23.91
N LYS A 402 -0.38 -20.34 -24.99
CA LYS A 402 0.52 -21.40 -25.45
C LYS A 402 1.90 -20.83 -25.84
N TYR A 403 1.91 -19.72 -26.58
CA TYR A 403 3.13 -19.01 -26.97
C TYR A 403 3.93 -18.54 -25.76
N PHE A 404 3.28 -17.92 -24.78
CA PHE A 404 3.91 -17.46 -23.54
C PHE A 404 4.58 -18.59 -22.76
N LEU A 405 3.84 -19.69 -22.52
CA LEU A 405 4.36 -20.84 -21.76
C LEU A 405 5.55 -21.50 -22.44
N GLN A 406 5.52 -21.63 -23.77
CA GLN A 406 6.61 -22.23 -24.53
C GLN A 406 7.82 -21.31 -24.65
N ARG A 407 7.62 -20.05 -25.07
CA ARG A 407 8.70 -19.08 -25.29
C ARG A 407 9.56 -18.91 -24.05
N PHE A 408 8.94 -18.86 -22.88
CA PHE A 408 9.62 -18.65 -21.60
C PHE A 408 9.87 -19.94 -20.82
N GLN A 409 9.60 -21.11 -21.42
CA GLN A 409 9.84 -22.44 -20.85
C GLN A 409 9.36 -22.56 -19.39
N LEU A 410 8.16 -22.07 -19.10
CA LEU A 410 7.64 -21.97 -17.74
C LEU A 410 7.46 -23.35 -17.11
N LYS A 411 8.14 -23.59 -15.99
CA LYS A 411 8.11 -24.86 -15.25
C LYS A 411 7.50 -24.66 -13.87
N PRO A 412 6.63 -25.57 -13.41
CA PRO A 412 6.05 -25.45 -12.08
C PRO A 412 7.13 -25.56 -11.00
N ILE A 413 7.00 -24.74 -9.96
CA ILE A 413 7.82 -24.85 -8.74
C ILE A 413 7.00 -25.40 -7.58
N SER A 414 7.65 -26.18 -6.71
CA SER A 414 7.03 -26.65 -5.48
C SER A 414 6.80 -25.49 -4.51
N ARG A 415 5.77 -25.58 -3.65
CA ARG A 415 5.53 -24.57 -2.58
C ARG A 415 6.70 -24.42 -1.60
N ASN A 416 7.57 -25.42 -1.47
CA ASN A 416 8.77 -25.33 -0.64
C ASN A 416 9.80 -24.34 -1.20
N ASN A 417 9.68 -24.00 -2.50
CA ASN A 417 10.53 -23.03 -3.19
C ASN A 417 9.89 -21.63 -3.26
N TRP A 418 8.69 -21.44 -2.71
CA TRP A 418 8.12 -20.12 -2.52
C TRP A 418 8.89 -19.36 -1.45
N LEU A 419 8.88 -18.03 -1.53
CA LEU A 419 9.43 -17.15 -0.52
C LEU A 419 8.62 -17.31 0.78
N VAL A 420 7.29 -17.34 0.66
CA VAL A 420 6.38 -17.54 1.79
C VAL A 420 6.03 -19.03 1.94
N LYS A 421 6.79 -19.72 2.80
CA LYS A 421 6.61 -21.16 3.05
C LYS A 421 5.33 -21.50 3.82
N LYS A 422 4.97 -20.65 4.78
CA LYS A 422 3.76 -20.78 5.61
C LYS A 422 3.12 -19.40 5.69
N PRO A 423 2.12 -19.09 4.85
CA PRO A 423 1.37 -17.85 5.02
C PRO A 423 0.68 -17.95 6.38
N HIS A 424 1.01 -17.04 7.28
CA HIS A 424 0.35 -16.97 8.57
C HIS A 424 -1.08 -16.46 8.34
N ALA A 425 -2.08 -17.12 8.94
CA ALA A 425 -3.46 -16.64 8.88
C ALA A 425 -3.56 -15.24 9.51
N GLY A 426 -4.20 -14.30 8.83
CA GLY A 426 -4.36 -12.90 9.27
C GLY A 426 -3.53 -11.86 8.50
N TYR A 427 -2.44 -12.26 7.83
CA TYR A 427 -1.52 -11.31 7.15
C TYR A 427 -1.92 -10.89 5.74
N SER A 428 -3.11 -11.29 5.28
CA SER A 428 -3.71 -10.67 4.11
C SER A 428 -4.71 -9.70 4.68
N MET A 429 -4.48 -8.40 4.51
CA MET A 429 -5.58 -7.45 4.34
C MET A 429 -6.64 -8.16 3.48
N ASN A 430 -7.76 -8.50 4.11
CA ASN A 430 -8.57 -9.65 3.70
C ASN A 430 -9.06 -9.43 2.25
N SER A 431 -9.17 -10.46 1.40
CA SER A 431 -9.73 -10.26 0.04
C SER A 431 -11.20 -9.83 0.08
N LYS A 432 -11.88 -9.99 1.23
CA LYS A 432 -13.17 -9.37 1.54
C LYS A 432 -13.11 -7.83 1.51
N TRP A 433 -11.95 -7.24 1.82
CA TRP A 433 -11.73 -5.81 2.10
C TRP A 433 -11.14 -5.05 0.90
N PHE A 434 -10.55 -5.77 -0.08
CA PHE A 434 -10.17 -5.21 -1.40
C PHE A 434 -11.33 -5.22 -2.42
N GLY A 435 -12.48 -5.82 -2.06
CA GLY A 435 -13.58 -6.12 -2.98
C GLY A 435 -14.57 -4.97 -3.20
N GLN A 436 -14.57 -3.93 -2.37
CA GLN A 436 -15.40 -2.74 -2.57
C GLN A 436 -14.56 -1.63 -3.23
N ARG A 437 -14.07 -1.87 -4.44
CA ARG A 437 -13.95 -0.74 -5.36
C ARG A 437 -15.36 -0.20 -5.56
N ASN A 438 -15.56 1.07 -5.24
CA ASN A 438 -16.85 1.75 -5.36
C ASN A 438 -17.60 1.27 -6.60
N LYS A 439 -18.78 0.68 -6.42
CA LYS A 439 -19.70 0.34 -7.51
C LYS A 439 -20.20 1.57 -8.30
N TYR A 440 -19.75 2.78 -7.92
CA TYR A 440 -19.91 4.00 -8.68
C TYR A 440 -18.75 4.15 -9.69
N PHE A 441 -18.79 3.33 -10.74
CA PHE A 441 -17.89 3.50 -11.89
C PHE A 441 -18.51 4.52 -12.85
N CYS A 442 -18.23 5.78 -12.56
CA CYS A 442 -18.55 6.93 -13.40
C CYS A 442 -17.53 7.11 -14.56
N THR A 443 -17.91 7.80 -15.63
CA THR A 443 -16.97 8.22 -16.71
C THR A 443 -15.86 9.13 -16.16
N TYR A 444 -14.77 9.35 -16.91
CA TYR A 444 -13.73 10.31 -16.46
C TYR A 444 -14.31 11.70 -16.23
N ASN A 445 -15.20 12.14 -17.12
CA ASN A 445 -15.88 13.42 -17.02
C ASN A 445 -16.79 13.52 -15.79
N GLU A 446 -17.52 12.44 -15.45
CA GLU A 446 -18.33 12.38 -14.24
C GLU A 446 -17.47 12.36 -12.96
N ARG A 447 -16.34 11.66 -12.94
CA ARG A 447 -15.41 11.72 -11.80
C ARG A 447 -14.84 13.13 -11.61
N LYS A 448 -14.47 13.80 -12.69
CA LYS A 448 -14.02 15.20 -12.64
C LYS A 448 -15.11 16.13 -12.13
N LEU A 449 -16.36 15.90 -12.52
CA LEU A 449 -17.50 16.62 -11.98
C LEU A 449 -17.66 16.36 -10.47
N LEU A 450 -17.58 15.10 -10.01
CA LEU A 450 -17.65 14.74 -8.59
C LEU A 450 -16.49 15.33 -7.77
N GLU A 451 -15.28 15.34 -8.31
CA GLU A 451 -14.10 15.99 -7.70
C GLU A 451 -14.30 17.52 -7.59
N SER A 452 -15.04 18.13 -8.52
CA SER A 452 -15.33 19.57 -8.50
C SER A 452 -16.45 19.97 -7.54
N LEU A 453 -17.20 19.01 -7.00
CA LEU A 453 -18.29 19.31 -6.07
C LEU A 453 -17.75 19.84 -4.74
N SER A 454 -18.40 20.88 -4.24
CA SER A 454 -18.18 21.35 -2.87
C SER A 454 -18.64 20.29 -1.86
N TRP A 455 -18.17 20.42 -0.62
CA TRP A 455 -18.64 19.58 0.49
C TRP A 455 -20.17 19.65 0.65
N GLU A 456 -20.75 20.85 0.52
CA GLU A 456 -22.19 21.09 0.61
C GLU A 456 -22.95 20.34 -0.50
N ASP A 457 -22.46 20.42 -1.74
CA ASP A 457 -23.06 19.72 -2.88
C ASP A 457 -23.02 18.19 -2.69
N LYS A 458 -21.94 17.65 -2.10
CA LYS A 458 -21.81 16.21 -1.82
C LYS A 458 -22.83 15.75 -0.78
N ILE A 459 -23.11 16.56 0.24
CA ILE A 459 -24.15 16.29 1.24
C ILE A 459 -25.53 16.31 0.59
N VAL A 460 -25.85 17.36 -0.17
CA VAL A 460 -27.17 17.54 -0.81
C VAL A 460 -27.45 16.42 -1.81
N LYS A 461 -26.44 15.99 -2.58
CA LYS A 461 -26.57 14.88 -3.54
C LYS A 461 -26.55 13.49 -2.88
N GLY A 462 -26.38 13.42 -1.56
CA GLY A 462 -26.39 12.16 -0.82
C GLY A 462 -25.21 11.25 -1.14
N CYS A 463 -24.07 11.79 -1.57
CA CYS A 463 -22.90 11.00 -1.98
C CYS A 463 -22.34 10.11 -0.85
N LEU A 464 -22.65 10.43 0.40
CA LEU A 464 -22.19 9.71 1.60
C LEU A 464 -23.29 8.82 2.23
N ASN A 465 -24.51 8.81 1.67
CA ASN A 465 -25.66 8.17 2.29
C ASN A 465 -25.47 6.67 2.53
N GLN A 466 -24.75 5.96 1.65
CA GLN A 466 -24.48 4.53 1.85
C GLN A 466 -23.77 4.26 3.19
N TRP A 467 -22.74 5.04 3.52
CA TRP A 467 -21.97 4.88 4.76
C TRP A 467 -22.73 5.38 5.97
N ILE A 468 -23.51 6.45 5.77
CA ILE A 468 -24.36 7.02 6.80
C ILE A 468 -25.43 5.99 7.16
N ASP A 469 -26.24 5.50 6.23
CA ASP A 469 -27.37 4.61 6.54
C ASP A 469 -26.92 3.27 7.15
N GLU A 470 -25.69 2.84 6.90
CA GLU A 470 -25.09 1.65 7.53
C GLU A 470 -24.82 1.81 9.03
N HIS A 471 -24.82 3.03 9.61
CA HIS A 471 -24.75 3.21 11.06
C HIS A 471 -25.98 2.63 11.79
N VAL A 472 -27.09 2.42 11.07
CA VAL A 472 -28.39 1.94 11.56
C VAL A 472 -28.43 0.41 11.72
N LEU A 473 -27.48 -0.31 11.14
CA LEU A 473 -27.36 -1.78 11.28
C LEU A 473 -26.89 -2.12 12.70
N GLY A 474 -27.86 -2.16 13.63
CA GLY A 474 -27.80 -2.35 15.10
C GLY A 474 -26.52 -2.90 15.75
N ASN A 475 -26.16 -2.32 16.91
CA ASN A 475 -25.02 -2.63 17.78
C ASN A 475 -23.83 -3.28 17.04
N VAL A 476 -23.20 -2.52 16.14
CA VAL A 476 -21.92 -2.89 15.53
C VAL A 476 -20.89 -3.04 16.67
N GLY A 477 -20.62 -4.28 17.08
CA GLY A 477 -19.84 -4.65 18.27
C GLY A 477 -20.45 -5.80 19.09
N LYS A 478 -21.77 -6.00 19.03
CA LYS A 478 -22.44 -7.09 19.76
C LYS A 478 -22.06 -8.44 19.15
N GLY A 479 -21.17 -9.17 19.81
CA GLY A 479 -20.62 -10.45 19.36
C GLY A 479 -19.23 -10.38 18.71
N CYS A 480 -18.63 -9.18 18.57
CA CYS A 480 -17.21 -9.06 18.18
C CYS A 480 -16.33 -9.22 19.43
N VAL A 481 -16.02 -10.48 19.76
CA VAL A 481 -15.22 -10.83 20.94
C VAL A 481 -13.83 -11.30 20.49
N LEU A 482 -12.82 -10.59 20.96
CA LEU A 482 -11.43 -10.97 20.82
C LEU A 482 -11.05 -11.86 22.00
N GLU A 483 -10.91 -13.15 21.74
CA GLU A 483 -10.45 -14.11 22.74
C GLU A 483 -8.94 -13.92 23.01
N GLY A 484 -8.60 -13.87 24.29
CA GLY A 484 -7.22 -13.90 24.76
C GLY A 484 -6.67 -15.31 24.72
N ALA A 485 -5.45 -15.47 24.19
CA ALA A 485 -4.73 -16.73 24.27
C ALA A 485 -3.90 -16.75 25.55
N PRO A 486 -4.16 -17.66 26.52
CA PRO A 486 -3.29 -17.80 27.68
C PRO A 486 -1.96 -18.41 27.24
N GLY A 487 -0.94 -17.57 27.02
CA GLY A 487 0.40 -18.08 26.69
C GLY A 487 1.41 -17.03 26.24
N ASN A 488 2.28 -16.61 27.16
CA ASN A 488 3.59 -15.97 26.96
C ASN A 488 3.62 -14.71 26.06
N LEU A 489 3.11 -13.60 26.60
CA LEU A 489 3.47 -12.27 26.12
C LEU A 489 4.98 -12.04 26.38
N ASP A 490 5.81 -12.30 25.37
CA ASP A 490 7.26 -12.14 25.42
C ASP A 490 7.68 -10.87 24.67
N CYS A 491 8.17 -9.87 25.41
CA CYS A 491 8.63 -8.60 24.87
C CYS A 491 10.13 -8.56 24.53
N ARG A 492 10.88 -9.68 24.64
CA ARG A 492 12.33 -9.69 24.38
C ARG A 492 12.71 -9.30 22.95
N LEU A 493 11.82 -9.54 21.99
CA LEU A 493 12.02 -9.17 20.58
C LEU A 493 11.30 -7.86 20.20
N TRP A 494 10.66 -7.19 21.16
CA TRP A 494 10.02 -5.91 20.89
C TRP A 494 11.05 -4.80 20.84
N TYR A 495 10.78 -3.82 20.00
CA TYR A 495 11.58 -2.62 19.87
C TYR A 495 10.65 -1.43 19.75
N THR A 496 11.15 -0.28 20.21
CA THR A 496 10.45 0.99 20.05
C THR A 496 10.94 1.65 18.77
N LEU A 497 10.01 2.04 17.91
CA LEU A 497 10.28 2.80 16.70
C LEU A 497 9.82 4.24 16.90
N GLU A 498 10.79 5.13 16.91
CA GLU A 498 10.60 6.58 16.92
C GLU A 498 10.56 7.09 15.47
N GLY A 499 9.72 8.07 15.21
CA GLY A 499 9.66 8.73 13.90
C GLY A 499 9.08 10.13 14.04
N GLN A 500 8.97 10.86 12.93
CA GLN A 500 8.37 12.20 12.95
C GLN A 500 6.93 12.14 13.49
N GLN A 501 6.52 13.18 14.20
CA GLN A 501 5.13 13.34 14.59
C GLN A 501 4.22 13.27 13.37
N LEU A 502 3.16 12.46 13.49
CA LEU A 502 2.19 12.31 12.41
C LEU A 502 1.55 13.68 12.13
N PRO A 503 1.51 14.15 10.87
CA PRO A 503 0.77 15.36 10.52
C PRO A 503 -0.75 15.11 10.46
N SER A 504 -1.14 13.87 10.14
CA SER A 504 -2.51 13.36 10.13
C SER A 504 -2.48 11.84 9.96
N VAL A 505 -3.56 11.17 10.37
CA VAL A 505 -3.83 9.76 10.08
C VAL A 505 -4.66 9.70 8.81
N LYS A 506 -3.99 9.50 7.68
CA LYS A 506 -4.61 9.39 6.35
C LYS A 506 -5.00 7.96 6.01
N PHE A 507 -4.32 7.00 6.62
CA PHE A 507 -4.48 5.58 6.38
C PHE A 507 -4.31 4.79 7.68
N SER A 508 -5.00 3.65 7.77
CA SER A 508 -4.78 2.66 8.82
C SER A 508 -5.04 1.26 8.26
N PRO A 509 -4.16 0.26 8.52
CA PRO A 509 -4.45 -1.13 8.19
C PRO A 509 -5.56 -1.72 9.07
N PHE A 510 -6.04 -0.96 10.06
CA PHE A 510 -7.03 -1.37 11.05
C PHE A 510 -8.40 -0.71 10.82
N CYS A 511 -8.68 -0.13 9.66
CA CYS A 511 -9.97 0.50 9.36
C CYS A 511 -10.26 0.51 7.86
N ASP A 512 -11.55 0.50 7.50
CA ASP A 512 -11.98 0.75 6.13
C ASP A 512 -11.44 2.10 5.62
N GLY A 513 -10.60 2.02 4.58
CA GLY A 513 -9.87 3.17 4.04
C GLY A 513 -10.77 4.21 3.38
N GLU A 514 -11.89 3.81 2.77
CA GLU A 514 -12.84 4.76 2.17
C GLU A 514 -13.65 5.46 3.26
N VAL A 515 -14.07 4.74 4.29
CA VAL A 515 -14.76 5.33 5.45
C VAL A 515 -13.85 6.33 6.17
N LEU A 516 -12.58 5.97 6.42
CA LEU A 516 -11.60 6.86 7.06
C LEU A 516 -11.33 8.10 6.18
N LYS A 517 -11.20 7.93 4.87
CA LYS A 517 -11.04 9.05 3.92
C LYS A 517 -12.24 9.99 3.95
N SER A 518 -13.46 9.47 3.90
CA SER A 518 -14.68 10.28 4.00
C SER A 518 -14.80 10.99 5.35
N LEU A 519 -14.41 10.33 6.45
CA LEU A 519 -14.38 10.96 7.77
C LEU A 519 -13.35 12.10 7.83
N ASN A 520 -12.14 11.90 7.29
CA ASN A 520 -11.13 12.95 7.23
C ASN A 520 -11.60 14.16 6.40
N GLU A 521 -12.25 13.92 5.26
CA GLU A 521 -12.85 14.99 4.47
C GLU A 521 -13.93 15.73 5.27
N ALA A 522 -14.79 15.00 5.98
CA ALA A 522 -15.84 15.59 6.83
C ALA A 522 -15.24 16.44 7.95
N ILE A 523 -14.20 15.96 8.64
CA ILE A 523 -13.48 16.70 9.69
C ILE A 523 -12.83 17.97 9.11
N GLU A 524 -12.28 17.93 7.90
CA GLU A 524 -11.61 19.08 7.32
C GLU A 524 -12.59 20.15 6.79
N LYS A 525 -13.70 19.72 6.19
CA LYS A 525 -14.60 20.60 5.42
C LYS A 525 -15.88 21.02 6.16
N SER A 526 -16.33 20.28 7.16
CA SER A 526 -17.55 20.62 7.91
C SER A 526 -17.36 21.81 8.87
N LEU A 527 -18.46 22.51 9.18
CA LEU A 527 -18.50 23.51 10.24
C LEU A 527 -18.12 22.90 11.59
N VAL A 528 -18.54 21.65 11.83
CA VAL A 528 -18.21 20.90 13.06
C VAL A 528 -16.70 20.78 13.24
N GLY A 529 -15.98 20.44 12.17
CA GLY A 529 -14.53 20.32 12.21
C GLY A 529 -13.78 21.65 12.20
N GLN A 530 -14.35 22.72 11.66
CA GLN A 530 -13.76 24.07 11.71
C GLN A 530 -13.92 24.76 13.08
N THR A 531 -14.92 24.37 13.88
CA THR A 531 -15.28 25.02 15.15
C THR A 531 -14.78 24.26 16.39
N ILE A 532 -13.76 23.40 16.26
CA ILE A 532 -13.24 22.51 17.32
C ILE A 532 -12.90 23.24 18.64
N ASN A 533 -12.69 24.57 18.62
CA ASN A 533 -12.33 25.37 19.80
C ASN A 533 -13.44 26.23 20.43
N GLY A 534 -14.72 25.97 20.12
CA GLY A 534 -15.81 26.39 20.99
C GLY A 534 -16.85 27.26 20.31
N ASP A 535 -18.03 26.68 20.09
CA ASP A 535 -19.34 27.38 20.13
C ASP A 535 -20.53 26.43 19.83
N LEU A 536 -20.27 25.24 19.26
CA LEU A 536 -21.32 24.24 18.94
C LEU A 536 -22.02 23.62 20.16
N THR A 537 -21.54 23.88 21.39
CA THR A 537 -22.16 23.37 22.63
C THR A 537 -23.49 24.02 22.99
N ARG A 538 -23.99 25.01 22.23
CA ARG A 538 -25.25 25.73 22.54
C ARG A 538 -26.43 25.40 21.63
N THR A 539 -26.26 24.60 20.59
CA THR A 539 -27.36 24.24 19.68
C THR A 539 -27.78 22.80 19.94
N THR A 540 -28.99 22.60 20.46
CA THR A 540 -29.60 21.27 20.59
C THR A 540 -30.03 20.78 19.21
N TYR A 541 -29.21 19.93 18.60
CA TYR A 541 -29.52 19.23 17.36
C TYR A 541 -30.48 18.05 17.62
N ALA A 542 -31.33 17.73 16.65
CA ALA A 542 -32.26 16.62 16.79
C ALA A 542 -31.48 15.30 16.84
N GLU A 543 -31.65 14.52 17.91
CA GLU A 543 -30.96 13.23 18.10
C GLU A 543 -31.47 12.19 17.08
N CYS A 544 -30.54 11.42 16.49
CA CYS A 544 -30.92 10.31 15.63
C CYS A 544 -31.57 9.19 16.44
N ARG A 545 -32.74 8.71 16.01
CA ARG A 545 -33.54 7.69 16.72
C ARG A 545 -32.90 6.31 16.78
N PHE A 546 -31.93 6.04 15.91
CA PHE A 546 -31.16 4.79 15.89
C PHE A 546 -29.84 4.89 16.65
N CYS A 547 -29.44 6.12 16.98
CA CYS A 547 -28.20 6.47 17.64
C CYS A 547 -28.37 6.44 19.16
N CYS A 548 -28.59 5.25 19.75
CA CYS A 548 -28.83 5.14 21.19
C CYS A 548 -27.56 5.44 21.99
N VAL A 549 -27.57 6.51 22.80
CA VAL A 549 -26.47 6.77 23.74
C VAL A 549 -26.47 5.68 24.82
N LEU A 550 -25.36 4.96 24.96
CA LEU A 550 -25.22 3.88 25.96
C LEU A 550 -25.25 4.44 27.38
N THR A 551 -26.01 3.79 28.26
CA THR A 551 -26.02 4.09 29.70
C THR A 551 -24.95 3.27 30.42
N ALA A 552 -24.57 3.71 31.62
CA ALA A 552 -23.70 2.92 32.50
C ALA A 552 -24.24 1.48 32.71
N SER A 553 -25.52 1.37 33.03
CA SER A 553 -26.25 0.11 33.15
C SER A 553 -26.19 -0.80 31.92
N SER A 554 -26.26 -0.26 30.69
CA SER A 554 -26.20 -1.07 29.46
C SER A 554 -24.79 -1.62 29.24
N VAL A 555 -23.77 -0.78 29.43
CA VAL A 555 -22.36 -1.19 29.33
C VAL A 555 -22.03 -2.26 30.38
N LEU A 556 -22.51 -2.10 31.62
CA LEU A 556 -22.34 -3.13 32.66
C LEU A 556 -23.12 -4.40 32.34
N SER A 557 -24.22 -4.34 31.59
CA SER A 557 -24.94 -5.54 31.16
C SER A 557 -24.11 -6.35 30.17
N GLU A 558 -23.58 -5.68 29.15
CA GLU A 558 -22.71 -6.32 28.14
C GLU A 558 -21.44 -6.87 28.78
N LEU A 559 -20.86 -6.16 29.74
CA LEU A 559 -19.70 -6.67 30.50
C LEU A 559 -20.06 -7.90 31.34
N SER A 560 -21.21 -7.90 32.02
CA SER A 560 -21.66 -9.07 32.79
C SER A 560 -21.84 -10.30 31.89
N GLU A 561 -22.46 -10.14 30.71
CA GLU A 561 -22.61 -11.22 29.72
C GLU A 561 -21.23 -11.77 29.28
N LEU A 562 -20.25 -10.88 29.08
CA LEU A 562 -18.89 -11.27 28.71
C LEU A 562 -18.17 -12.01 29.85
N MET A 563 -18.39 -11.60 31.09
CA MET A 563 -17.80 -12.22 32.29
C MET A 563 -18.43 -13.58 32.63
N GLU A 564 -19.71 -13.80 32.33
CA GLU A 564 -20.37 -15.10 32.48
C GLU A 564 -19.76 -16.12 31.50
N TYR A 565 -19.39 -15.69 30.30
CA TYR A 565 -18.67 -16.52 29.32
C TYR A 565 -17.34 -17.06 29.87
N CYS A 566 -16.65 -16.27 30.69
CA CYS A 566 -15.40 -16.66 31.34
C CYS A 566 -15.54 -17.80 32.37
N GLU A 567 -16.71 -17.97 32.99
CA GLU A 567 -16.93 -18.88 34.12
C GLU A 567 -17.11 -20.35 33.71
N TYR A 568 -17.29 -20.64 32.42
CA TYR A 568 -17.56 -21.99 31.92
C TYR A 568 -16.33 -22.92 31.86
N ILE A 569 -15.12 -22.41 32.17
CA ILE A 569 -13.90 -23.22 32.30
C ILE A 569 -13.76 -23.67 33.77
N PRO A 570 -13.93 -24.97 34.09
CA PRO A 570 -14.06 -25.42 35.46
C PRO A 570 -12.69 -25.39 36.17
N ASP A 571 -12.43 -24.32 36.92
CA ASP A 571 -11.39 -24.31 37.95
C ASP A 571 -12.06 -24.65 39.29
N ASN A 572 -11.87 -25.89 39.76
CA ASN A 572 -12.55 -26.48 40.93
C ASN A 572 -12.20 -25.83 42.29
N ASN A 573 -11.59 -24.64 42.32
CA ASN A 573 -11.01 -24.04 43.52
C ASN A 573 -11.20 -22.51 43.62
N CYS A 574 -12.37 -21.94 43.28
CA CYS A 574 -12.64 -20.54 43.62
C CYS A 574 -13.99 -20.32 44.30
N THR A 575 -13.95 -20.23 45.63
CA THR A 575 -15.03 -19.71 46.48
C THR A 575 -15.31 -18.24 46.16
N SER A 576 -16.56 -17.93 45.76
CA SER A 576 -17.32 -16.69 45.99
C SER A 576 -16.53 -15.41 46.35
N GLN A 577 -15.53 -15.02 45.53
CA GLN A 577 -14.93 -13.69 45.58
C GLN A 577 -15.69 -12.77 44.63
N ARG A 578 -16.07 -11.60 45.15
CA ARG A 578 -16.71 -10.54 44.36
C ARG A 578 -15.70 -10.04 43.33
N LYS A 579 -16.00 -10.21 42.05
CA LYS A 579 -15.12 -9.72 40.97
C LYS A 579 -15.18 -8.20 40.93
N LYS A 580 -14.07 -7.56 40.60
CA LYS A 580 -13.96 -6.10 40.54
C LYS A 580 -13.90 -5.62 39.09
N CYS A 581 -14.57 -4.51 38.80
CA CYS A 581 -14.52 -3.81 37.53
C CYS A 581 -13.89 -2.44 37.75
N LEU A 582 -12.73 -2.20 37.13
CA LEU A 582 -12.13 -0.87 37.07
C LEU A 582 -12.71 -0.11 35.88
N VAL A 583 -13.24 1.09 36.14
CA VAL A 583 -13.75 1.99 35.11
C VAL A 583 -12.81 3.19 35.03
N LEU A 584 -12.16 3.38 33.89
CA LEU A 584 -11.20 4.47 33.68
C LEU A 584 -11.88 5.65 33.00
N GLY A 585 -11.93 6.82 33.66
CA GLY A 585 -12.27 8.08 33.00
C GLY A 585 -13.68 8.21 32.41
N PHE A 586 -14.66 7.39 32.81
CA PHE A 586 -16.04 7.46 32.31
C PHE A 586 -17.01 7.97 33.39
N PRO A 587 -17.50 9.23 33.31
CA PRO A 587 -18.25 9.88 34.40
C PRO A 587 -19.62 9.26 34.70
N LEU A 588 -20.24 8.59 33.72
CA LEU A 588 -21.59 8.03 33.88
C LEU A 588 -21.66 6.92 34.95
N PHE A 589 -20.52 6.43 35.44
CA PHE A 589 -20.44 5.38 36.47
C PHE A 589 -20.25 5.90 37.90
N TYR A 590 -20.18 7.22 38.15
CA TYR A 590 -19.97 7.74 39.51
C TYR A 590 -21.14 7.43 40.48
N ASP A 591 -22.35 7.23 39.97
CA ASP A 591 -23.58 7.08 40.77
C ASP A 591 -24.27 5.69 40.66
N GLU A 592 -23.75 4.74 39.88
CA GLU A 592 -24.38 3.40 39.77
C GLU A 592 -23.93 2.47 40.91
N GLU A 593 -24.88 2.07 41.77
CA GLU A 593 -24.66 1.08 42.82
C GLU A 593 -24.33 -0.29 42.22
N SER A 594 -23.37 -0.98 42.85
CA SER A 594 -22.86 -2.29 42.45
C SER A 594 -23.95 -3.32 42.13
N LYS A 595 -23.92 -3.92 40.92
CA LYS A 595 -24.71 -5.12 40.60
C LYS A 595 -24.34 -6.29 41.56
N PRO A 596 -25.25 -7.23 41.85
CA PRO A 596 -24.93 -8.40 42.68
C PRO A 596 -23.80 -9.20 42.04
N GLY A 597 -22.67 -9.33 42.73
CA GLY A 597 -21.48 -10.07 42.26
C GLY A 597 -20.34 -9.24 41.64
N LEU A 598 -20.57 -7.96 41.27
CA LEU A 598 -19.57 -7.08 40.65
C LEU A 598 -19.35 -5.80 41.45
N GLU A 599 -18.12 -5.51 41.86
CA GLU A 599 -17.74 -4.25 42.51
C GLU A 599 -17.19 -3.27 41.46
N VAL A 600 -17.87 -2.14 41.23
CA VAL A 600 -17.43 -1.10 40.28
C VAL A 600 -16.58 -0.07 41.02
N LYS A 601 -15.34 0.13 40.58
CA LYS A 601 -14.44 1.16 41.10
C LYS A 601 -14.03 2.12 39.98
N ASN A 602 -14.47 3.36 40.11
CA ASN A 602 -14.04 4.44 39.22
C ASN A 602 -12.61 4.86 39.55
N VAL A 603 -11.76 4.96 38.54
CA VAL A 603 -10.44 5.56 38.62
C VAL A 603 -10.52 6.88 37.87
N GLU A 604 -10.28 7.98 38.59
CA GLU A 604 -10.26 9.31 38.00
C GLU A 604 -9.22 9.38 36.88
N SER A 605 -9.72 9.60 35.66
CA SER A 605 -8.93 9.85 34.47
C SER A 605 -9.71 10.79 33.54
N ALA A 606 -10.13 11.94 34.08
CA ALA A 606 -10.93 12.92 33.36
C ALA A 606 -10.26 13.42 32.06
N SER A 607 -8.94 13.30 31.94
CA SER A 607 -8.15 13.74 30.78
C SER A 607 -8.48 13.01 29.48
N LEU A 608 -8.78 11.71 29.49
CA LEU A 608 -9.02 10.94 28.25
C LEU A 608 -10.24 11.43 27.47
N LEU A 609 -11.30 11.87 28.16
CA LEU A 609 -12.51 12.39 27.52
C LEU A 609 -12.39 13.85 27.06
N THR A 610 -11.32 14.55 27.46
CA THR A 610 -11.10 15.94 27.01
C THR A 610 -10.68 16.02 25.55
N PHE A 611 -10.11 14.94 25.02
CA PHE A 611 -9.68 14.88 23.62
C PHE A 611 -10.88 14.78 22.67
N SER A 612 -10.71 15.38 21.50
CA SER A 612 -11.65 15.30 20.39
C SER A 612 -10.94 14.74 19.15
N CYS A 613 -11.68 14.00 18.35
CA CYS A 613 -11.27 13.53 17.05
C CYS A 613 -10.88 14.72 16.17
N SER A 614 -9.64 14.73 15.73
CA SER A 614 -9.07 15.62 14.73
C SER A 614 -8.55 14.79 13.57
N LEU A 615 -7.87 15.38 12.59
CA LEU A 615 -7.16 14.61 11.56
C LEU A 615 -6.06 13.69 12.12
N LEU A 616 -5.65 13.87 13.39
CA LEU A 616 -4.75 12.95 14.08
C LEU A 616 -5.47 11.75 14.68
N HIS A 617 -6.78 11.79 14.89
CA HIS A 617 -7.53 10.75 15.60
C HIS A 617 -6.83 10.36 16.92
N ASP A 618 -6.46 9.09 17.10
CA ASP A 618 -5.66 8.58 18.23
C ASP A 618 -4.13 8.71 18.07
N GLY A 619 -3.67 9.34 16.99
CA GLY A 619 -2.27 9.62 16.71
C GLY A 619 -1.68 10.85 17.41
N GLU A 620 -2.47 11.55 18.24
CA GLU A 620 -1.99 12.66 19.07
C GLU A 620 -1.09 12.12 20.20
N PRO A 621 0.21 12.51 20.26
CA PRO A 621 1.14 11.92 21.21
C PRO A 621 0.75 12.17 22.68
N LYS A 622 0.08 13.27 23.00
CA LYS A 622 -0.48 13.47 24.36
C LYS A 622 -1.57 12.46 24.68
N TYR A 623 -2.47 12.16 23.74
CA TYR A 623 -3.54 11.18 23.95
C TYR A 623 -2.95 9.79 24.21
N GLN A 624 -2.00 9.38 23.37
CA GLN A 624 -1.29 8.10 23.50
C GLN A 624 -0.58 7.95 24.85
N LEU A 625 0.12 9.00 25.30
CA LEU A 625 0.77 9.00 26.61
C LEU A 625 -0.23 8.81 27.75
N HIS A 626 -1.31 9.60 27.77
CA HIS A 626 -2.32 9.52 28.84
C HIS A 626 -3.00 8.15 28.86
N PHE A 627 -3.28 7.57 27.68
CA PHE A 627 -3.87 6.24 27.59
C PHE A 627 -2.95 5.16 28.20
N LEU A 628 -1.65 5.22 27.89
CA LEU A 628 -0.66 4.32 28.50
C LEU A 628 -0.55 4.51 30.02
N GLU A 629 -0.58 5.75 30.52
CA GLU A 629 -0.55 6.04 31.96
C GLU A 629 -1.76 5.45 32.70
N CYS A 630 -2.93 5.52 32.09
CA CYS A 630 -4.15 4.93 32.61
C CYS A 630 -4.02 3.41 32.77
N LEU A 631 -3.46 2.73 31.78
CA LEU A 631 -3.20 1.30 31.85
C LEU A 631 -2.14 0.95 32.91
N LEU A 632 -1.03 1.69 32.97
CA LEU A 632 0.01 1.50 33.98
C LEU A 632 -0.52 1.71 35.41
N GLY A 633 -1.46 2.62 35.61
CA GLY A 633 -2.14 2.83 36.90
C GLY A 633 -3.20 1.77 37.23
N ALA A 634 -3.81 1.16 36.21
CA ALA A 634 -4.86 0.16 36.37
C ALA A 634 -4.31 -1.26 36.63
N PHE A 635 -3.27 -1.70 35.90
CA PHE A 635 -2.76 -3.06 36.02
C PHE A 635 -2.40 -3.49 37.45
N PRO A 636 -1.73 -2.67 38.28
CA PRO A 636 -1.43 -3.04 39.68
C PRO A 636 -2.66 -3.19 40.58
N GLN A 637 -3.83 -2.71 40.15
CA GLN A 637 -5.08 -2.74 40.92
C GLN A 637 -6.03 -3.89 40.52
N LEU A 638 -5.67 -4.68 39.50
CA LEU A 638 -6.46 -5.78 38.97
C LEU A 638 -5.99 -7.12 39.56
N GLN A 639 -6.95 -7.97 39.92
CA GLN A 639 -6.74 -9.35 40.34
C GLN A 639 -7.26 -10.33 39.27
N LYS A 640 -6.85 -11.60 39.35
CA LYS A 640 -7.26 -12.61 38.37
C LYS A 640 -8.79 -12.72 38.34
N GLY A 641 -9.38 -12.59 37.15
CA GLY A 641 -10.84 -12.62 36.95
C GLY A 641 -11.51 -11.24 36.94
N ASP A 642 -10.79 -10.16 37.28
CA ASP A 642 -11.32 -8.79 37.24
C ASP A 642 -11.59 -8.30 35.80
N ALA A 643 -12.32 -7.20 35.71
CA ALA A 643 -12.67 -6.54 34.46
C ALA A 643 -12.15 -5.10 34.40
N LEU A 644 -12.01 -4.58 33.18
CA LEU A 644 -11.58 -3.23 32.88
C LEU A 644 -12.46 -2.61 31.79
N VAL A 645 -12.95 -1.41 32.04
CA VAL A 645 -13.73 -0.60 31.09
C VAL A 645 -12.93 0.66 30.76
N LEU A 646 -12.63 0.86 29.48
CA LEU A 646 -11.70 1.90 29.02
C LEU A 646 -12.25 2.68 27.81
N PRO A 647 -12.59 3.98 27.94
CA PRO A 647 -13.00 4.80 26.81
C PRO A 647 -11.87 4.95 25.81
N VAL A 648 -12.20 4.85 24.52
CA VAL A 648 -11.22 4.92 23.42
C VAL A 648 -11.74 5.82 22.32
N LEU A 649 -10.86 6.71 21.83
CA LEU A 649 -11.20 7.61 20.74
C LEU A 649 -11.25 6.83 19.42
N SER A 650 -10.21 6.05 19.17
CA SER A 650 -10.04 5.06 18.10
C SER A 650 -8.77 4.23 18.35
N CYS A 651 -8.55 3.21 17.53
CA CYS A 651 -7.36 2.37 17.51
C CYS A 651 -6.77 2.26 16.09
N LEU A 652 -6.66 3.40 15.40
CA LEU A 652 -6.19 3.54 14.02
C LEU A 652 -4.66 3.49 13.92
N THR A 653 -3.93 3.99 14.91
CA THR A 653 -2.47 3.91 14.89
C THR A 653 -1.95 2.56 15.38
N ARG A 654 -0.79 2.15 14.86
CA ARG A 654 -0.07 0.95 15.29
C ARG A 654 0.36 1.02 16.76
N PHE A 655 0.54 2.22 17.30
CA PHE A 655 0.74 2.43 18.74
C PHE A 655 -0.49 1.95 19.53
N MET A 656 -1.69 2.44 19.19
CA MET A 656 -2.93 2.07 19.87
C MET A 656 -3.30 0.60 19.65
N ALA A 657 -3.11 0.07 18.43
CA ALA A 657 -3.24 -1.35 18.16
C ALA A 657 -2.30 -2.19 19.04
N GLY A 658 -1.08 -1.70 19.29
CA GLY A 658 -0.14 -2.29 20.24
C GLY A 658 -0.70 -2.39 21.66
N LEU A 659 -1.40 -1.36 22.14
CA LEU A 659 -2.02 -1.38 23.46
C LEU A 659 -3.20 -2.37 23.52
N VAL A 660 -4.01 -2.45 22.47
CA VAL A 660 -5.07 -3.46 22.38
C VAL A 660 -4.49 -4.88 22.33
N PHE A 661 -3.35 -5.09 21.66
CA PHE A 661 -2.63 -6.36 21.70
C PHE A 661 -2.20 -6.73 23.13
N ILE A 662 -1.73 -5.77 23.95
CA ILE A 662 -1.45 -6.03 25.37
C ILE A 662 -2.72 -6.46 26.10
N LEU A 663 -3.82 -5.73 25.92
CA LEU A 663 -5.10 -6.03 26.57
C LEU A 663 -5.59 -7.43 26.19
N GLN A 664 -5.54 -7.80 24.91
CA GLN A 664 -5.91 -9.15 24.45
C GLN A 664 -5.13 -10.25 25.18
N ASN A 665 -3.85 -10.04 25.46
CA ASN A 665 -3.02 -11.05 26.12
C ASN A 665 -3.12 -11.00 27.66
N CYS A 666 -3.76 -9.96 28.22
CA CYS A 666 -3.96 -9.80 29.66
C CYS A 666 -5.36 -10.19 30.12
N PHE A 667 -6.33 -10.33 29.22
CA PHE A 667 -7.73 -10.63 29.52
C PHE A 667 -8.22 -11.82 28.73
N GLN A 668 -9.17 -12.59 29.26
CA GLN A 668 -9.77 -13.72 28.54
C GLN A 668 -10.56 -13.26 27.33
N HIS A 669 -11.25 -12.13 27.45
CA HIS A 669 -12.04 -11.57 26.38
C HIS A 669 -11.90 -10.05 26.33
N VAL A 670 -11.76 -9.51 25.14
CA VAL A 670 -11.86 -8.08 24.85
C VAL A 670 -12.99 -7.87 23.85
N SER A 671 -13.90 -6.97 24.18
CA SER A 671 -15.01 -6.55 23.32
C SER A 671 -15.04 -5.02 23.25
N PHE A 672 -15.92 -4.46 22.43
CA PHE A 672 -16.16 -3.02 22.41
C PHE A 672 -17.65 -2.71 22.29
N ALA A 673 -18.02 -1.52 22.77
CA ALA A 673 -19.34 -0.95 22.58
C ALA A 673 -19.21 0.47 22.02
N CYS A 674 -20.07 0.82 21.06
CA CYS A 674 -20.11 2.13 20.42
C CYS A 674 -21.38 2.91 20.80
N SER A 675 -21.37 4.23 20.53
CA SER A 675 -22.45 5.19 20.84
C SER A 675 -22.51 5.59 22.31
N THR A 676 -21.37 5.89 22.94
CA THR A 676 -21.31 6.43 24.32
C THR A 676 -21.56 7.94 24.43
N SER A 677 -21.69 8.64 23.30
CA SER A 677 -21.90 10.09 23.23
C SER A 677 -22.75 10.45 22.00
N SER A 678 -23.62 11.46 22.15
CA SER A 678 -24.35 12.09 21.03
C SER A 678 -23.58 13.25 20.40
N GLN A 679 -22.47 13.70 21.01
CA GLN A 679 -21.67 14.81 20.49
C GLN A 679 -20.72 14.33 19.37
N PRO A 680 -20.63 15.06 18.24
CA PRO A 680 -19.69 14.73 17.18
C PRO A 680 -18.24 14.90 17.66
N LEU A 681 -17.32 14.14 17.07
CA LEU A 681 -15.88 14.18 17.36
C LEU A 681 -15.47 13.86 18.81
N ARG A 682 -16.39 13.61 19.74
CA ARG A 682 -16.07 13.14 21.09
C ARG A 682 -15.85 11.63 21.12
N THR A 683 -15.30 11.14 22.23
CA THR A 683 -15.16 9.71 22.48
C THR A 683 -16.54 9.03 22.41
N ASN A 684 -16.69 8.09 21.48
CA ASN A 684 -17.95 7.41 21.18
C ASN A 684 -17.88 5.89 21.37
N ALA A 685 -16.74 5.35 21.85
CA ALA A 685 -16.53 3.94 22.05
C ALA A 685 -15.83 3.64 23.39
N VAL A 686 -16.04 2.42 23.86
CA VAL A 686 -15.44 1.88 25.08
C VAL A 686 -14.98 0.45 24.84
N LEU A 687 -13.79 0.12 25.32
CA LEU A 687 -13.28 -1.25 25.37
C LEU A 687 -13.75 -1.93 26.65
N LEU A 688 -14.24 -3.15 26.51
CA LEU A 688 -14.73 -4.02 27.58
C LEU A 688 -13.78 -5.21 27.70
N CYS A 689 -12.95 -5.23 28.74
CA CYS A 689 -11.99 -6.30 28.97
C CYS A 689 -12.45 -7.14 30.17
N ALA A 690 -12.63 -8.45 29.97
CA ALA A 690 -13.16 -9.36 30.99
C ALA A 690 -12.19 -10.50 31.30
N GLY A 691 -12.11 -10.87 32.58
CA GLY A 691 -11.35 -12.03 33.04
C GLY A 691 -9.83 -11.80 32.98
N TYR A 692 -9.32 -10.82 33.72
CA TYR A 692 -7.88 -10.52 33.81
C TYR A 692 -7.07 -11.77 34.18
N GLN A 693 -5.98 -12.03 33.47
CA GLN A 693 -5.09 -13.18 33.65
C GLN A 693 -3.70 -12.81 34.16
N GLY A 694 -3.40 -11.52 34.30
CA GLY A 694 -2.08 -11.01 34.68
C GLY A 694 -1.31 -10.42 33.51
N LEU A 695 -0.43 -9.46 33.81
CA LEU A 695 0.54 -8.89 32.89
C LEU A 695 1.94 -9.31 33.35
N PRO A 696 2.78 -9.92 32.50
CA PRO A 696 4.14 -10.29 32.90
C PRO A 696 4.97 -9.07 33.34
N ASP A 697 5.74 -9.21 34.43
CA ASP A 697 6.56 -8.12 34.99
C ASP A 697 7.52 -7.50 33.96
N SER A 698 8.10 -8.31 33.08
CA SER A 698 8.99 -7.84 32.01
C SER A 698 8.28 -6.89 31.05
N VAL A 699 7.02 -7.17 30.73
CA VAL A 699 6.20 -6.33 29.85
C VAL A 699 5.76 -5.07 30.58
N PHE A 700 5.38 -5.18 31.86
CA PHE A 700 5.06 -4.00 32.67
C PHE A 700 6.26 -3.04 32.78
N GLN A 701 7.46 -3.57 33.02
CA GLN A 701 8.71 -2.78 33.01
C GLN A 701 8.99 -2.13 31.65
N TYR A 702 8.77 -2.87 30.55
CA TYR A 702 8.91 -2.32 29.21
C TYR A 702 7.94 -1.14 28.96
N LEU A 703 6.67 -1.27 29.37
CA LEU A 703 5.68 -0.20 29.27
C LEU A 703 6.03 1.02 30.14
N GLN A 704 6.64 0.82 31.32
CA GLN A 704 7.15 1.92 32.15
C GLN A 704 8.31 2.67 31.48
N GLN A 705 9.22 1.93 30.81
CA GLN A 705 10.31 2.55 30.04
C GLN A 705 9.77 3.33 28.84
N LEU A 706 8.80 2.75 28.13
CA LEU A 706 8.10 3.41 27.02
C LEU A 706 7.42 4.70 27.48
N ASN A 707 6.72 4.68 28.62
CA ASN A 707 6.12 5.87 29.20
C ASN A 707 7.15 6.98 29.48
N LYS A 708 8.30 6.63 30.06
CA LYS A 708 9.40 7.58 30.32
C LYS A 708 9.95 8.19 29.03
N LEU A 709 10.11 7.39 27.98
CA LEU A 709 10.54 7.87 26.66
C LEU A 709 9.53 8.86 26.08
N MET A 710 8.24 8.50 26.06
CA MET A 710 7.18 9.36 25.54
C MET A 710 7.09 10.70 26.30
N ARG A 711 7.21 10.68 27.63
CA ARG A 711 7.30 11.91 28.45
C ARG A 711 8.49 12.77 28.04
N THR A 712 9.66 12.15 27.89
CA THR A 712 10.88 12.87 27.47
C THR A 712 10.70 13.53 26.11
N LEU A 713 10.10 12.84 25.13
CA LEU A 713 9.82 13.38 23.80
C LEU A 713 8.82 14.55 23.84
N LEU A 714 7.77 14.44 24.65
CA LEU A 714 6.77 15.50 24.83
C LEU A 714 7.32 16.73 25.57
N ASP A 715 8.02 16.52 26.69
CA ASP A 715 8.57 17.59 27.53
C ASP A 715 9.66 18.37 26.80
N SER A 716 10.46 17.67 25.98
CA SER A 716 11.48 18.27 25.12
C SER A 716 10.93 18.97 23.89
N LYS A 717 9.60 18.86 23.61
CA LYS A 717 8.96 19.30 22.37
C LYS A 717 9.67 18.74 21.12
N SER A 718 10.14 17.50 21.22
CA SER A 718 10.78 16.81 20.10
C SER A 718 9.85 16.78 18.89
N PRO A 719 10.36 16.93 17.66
CA PRO A 719 9.57 16.68 16.45
C PRO A 719 9.26 15.18 16.26
N GLN A 720 9.82 14.31 17.09
CA GLN A 720 9.59 12.87 17.05
C GLN A 720 8.52 12.42 18.04
N GLN A 721 7.90 11.28 17.74
CA GLN A 721 7.04 10.52 18.64
C GLN A 721 7.30 9.02 18.50
N VAL A 722 6.83 8.24 19.47
CA VAL A 722 6.80 6.79 19.33
C VAL A 722 5.69 6.40 18.38
N LEU A 723 6.04 5.80 17.26
CA LEU A 723 5.05 5.32 16.30
C LEU A 723 4.65 3.88 16.58
N GLN A 724 5.57 3.04 17.05
CA GLN A 724 5.34 1.61 17.29
C GLN A 724 6.17 1.11 18.49
N PHE A 725 5.61 0.21 19.29
CA PHE A 725 6.36 -0.51 20.33
C PHE A 725 6.13 -2.03 20.33
N VAL A 726 5.15 -2.51 19.56
CA VAL A 726 4.88 -3.92 19.28
C VAL A 726 5.17 -4.16 17.80
N PRO A 727 5.96 -5.19 17.42
CA PRO A 727 6.24 -5.50 16.01
C PRO A 727 4.96 -5.70 15.20
N MET A 728 4.93 -5.23 13.94
CA MET A 728 3.77 -5.41 13.06
C MET A 728 3.45 -6.89 12.85
N GLU A 729 4.45 -7.77 12.89
CA GLU A 729 4.28 -9.21 12.85
C GLU A 729 3.40 -9.75 13.98
N ASN A 730 3.31 -9.05 15.10
CA ASN A 730 2.40 -9.40 16.18
C ASN A 730 1.00 -8.80 15.95
N LEU A 731 0.93 -7.57 15.43
CA LEU A 731 -0.34 -6.86 15.22
C LEU A 731 -1.16 -7.41 14.06
N LEU A 732 -0.51 -7.98 13.04
CA LEU A 732 -1.16 -8.57 11.86
C LEU A 732 -1.59 -10.03 12.05
N LYS A 733 -1.44 -10.60 13.26
CA LYS A 733 -1.78 -12.01 13.55
C LYS A 733 -3.19 -12.18 14.09
N GLY A 734 -3.84 -13.25 13.63
CA GLY A 734 -5.04 -13.79 14.26
C GLY A 734 -6.25 -12.85 14.16
N LEU A 735 -7.11 -12.90 15.18
CA LEU A 735 -8.38 -12.17 15.22
C LEU A 735 -8.22 -10.68 15.61
N LEU A 736 -7.03 -10.25 16.04
CA LEU A 736 -6.81 -8.86 16.46
C LEU A 736 -7.08 -7.87 15.32
N MET A 737 -6.59 -8.17 14.12
CA MET A 737 -6.76 -7.30 12.96
C MET A 737 -8.25 -7.18 12.57
N GLU A 738 -9.00 -8.28 12.60
CA GLU A 738 -10.45 -8.27 12.35
C GLU A 738 -11.20 -7.47 13.42
N PHE A 739 -10.85 -7.67 14.70
CA PHE A 739 -11.41 -6.91 15.81
C PHE A 739 -11.17 -5.40 15.69
N LEU A 740 -9.94 -4.99 15.40
CA LEU A 740 -9.59 -3.58 15.24
C LEU A 740 -10.29 -2.96 14.03
N TRP A 741 -10.40 -3.71 12.93
CA TRP A 741 -11.13 -3.28 11.74
C TRP A 741 -12.59 -2.97 12.03
N ASP A 742 -13.28 -3.89 12.71
CA ASP A 742 -14.68 -3.72 13.09
C ASP A 742 -14.86 -2.55 14.06
N LEU A 743 -14.01 -2.46 15.10
CA LEU A 743 -14.00 -1.36 16.08
C LEU A 743 -13.86 0.01 15.40
N ASN A 744 -12.80 0.19 14.61
CA ASN A 744 -12.51 1.49 14.01
C ASN A 744 -13.52 1.87 12.93
N THR A 745 -13.97 0.89 12.13
CA THR A 745 -14.99 1.15 11.11
C THR A 745 -16.32 1.57 11.76
N ALA A 746 -16.71 0.95 12.88
CA ALA A 746 -17.89 1.33 13.65
C ALA A 746 -17.77 2.77 14.20
N ILE A 747 -16.63 3.09 14.82
CA ILE A 747 -16.32 4.44 15.32
C ILE A 747 -16.42 5.47 14.19
N ALA A 748 -15.77 5.19 13.05
CA ALA A 748 -15.65 6.13 11.95
C ALA A 748 -16.99 6.39 11.25
N LYS A 749 -17.75 5.34 10.92
CA LYS A 749 -19.11 5.47 10.36
C LYS A 749 -20.00 6.30 11.29
N ARG A 750 -19.89 6.07 12.60
CA ARG A 750 -20.71 6.80 13.57
C ARG A 750 -20.33 8.28 13.67
N GLN A 751 -19.04 8.60 13.71
CA GLN A 751 -18.61 10.01 13.71
C GLN A 751 -19.03 10.72 12.42
N LEU A 752 -18.87 10.06 11.26
CA LEU A 752 -19.29 10.59 9.97
C LEU A 752 -20.81 10.89 9.95
N HIS A 753 -21.63 9.96 10.45
CA HIS A 753 -23.08 10.18 10.56
C HIS A 753 -23.42 11.43 11.39
N LEU A 754 -22.83 11.57 12.59
CA LEU A 754 -23.12 12.71 13.46
C LEU A 754 -22.72 14.06 12.83
N ILE A 755 -21.58 14.10 12.13
CA ILE A 755 -21.12 15.32 11.42
C ILE A 755 -22.12 15.67 10.32
N VAL A 756 -22.45 14.72 9.44
CA VAL A 756 -23.36 14.98 8.30
C VAL A 756 -24.77 15.32 8.77
N GLN A 757 -25.26 14.69 9.84
CA GLN A 757 -26.57 15.01 10.41
C GLN A 757 -26.65 16.47 10.86
N ILE A 758 -25.61 16.98 11.53
CA ILE A 758 -25.55 18.37 11.98
C ILE A 758 -25.50 19.33 10.79
N GLU A 759 -24.69 19.02 9.77
CA GLU A 759 -24.61 19.81 8.55
C GLU A 759 -25.96 19.87 7.82
N GLN A 760 -26.65 18.73 7.66
CA GLN A 760 -27.97 18.69 7.05
C GLN A 760 -28.99 19.53 7.83
N GLN A 761 -28.96 19.50 9.16
CA GLN A 761 -29.84 20.32 10.01
C GLN A 761 -29.53 21.82 9.94
N ASN A 762 -28.29 22.20 9.64
CA ASN A 762 -27.92 23.60 9.42
C ASN A 762 -28.30 24.10 8.01
N MET A 763 -28.45 23.19 7.04
CA MET A 763 -28.85 23.49 5.65
C MET A 763 -30.37 23.58 5.45
N THR A 764 -31.16 22.97 6.35
CA THR A 764 -32.63 23.06 6.39
C THR A 764 -33.11 24.24 7.20
#